data_AF-A0A7L9BXX6-F1
#
_entry.id   AF-A0A7L9BXX6-F1
#
_cell.length_a   1.000
_cell.length_b   1.000
_cell.length_c   1.000
_cell.angle_alpha   90.00
_cell.angle_beta   90.00
_cell.angle_gamma   90.00
#
_symmetry.space_group_name_H-M   'P 1'
#
loop_
_entity.id
_entity.type
_entity.pdbx_description
1 polymer ?
#
loop_
_entity_poly.entity_id
_entity_poly.type
_entity_poly.pdbx_seq_one_letter_code
_entity_poly.pdbx_strand_id
1 'polypeptide(L)'
;MILYTTQARIAAGGSSIIENYIAAAVSDANLSFTNSLIDTQLQLVHTAEVAYSETGQSSQDGPALLAGSGALALAHTLRETHAADLVGLWVDTLEVGGRVFAPTNPSGKSGFFEMRWDNWNLFTLAHEIGHNLGCAHDPPNAFDDAYFPWSYGYVDSLNQWHTIMAVFQPNPTIPHFSNPAVNYQGRPTGDASANNAETINLTRHIVANYRLRAVAGLPSVLLVRATASPGGDGLTWATAFNDLQQAICQAVRSRGDVQEIWIAEGQYTPDLGTTLRQLSFRLQNNLALYGGFVGNESQRDQRDPGAHLTILTGNIGLPGDTGDNTMHVIVAEDVNATAVLDGVIVRDGIADTQSVFFFNRGGGMRVLNASPSITDCRFEDNSAGQNGGGLYCDASSPTIAECTFEQNSASSEDFPGGGAMANENASAPVVIDCLFINNHADYVGGAVTNYNSPAVFTGCRFVGNTSQYGGAVENGAGSDSAFLNCGFHANVAEFHGGAFDIIGSGPLLAGCVFTANTAVNNYGGAMTTFANSSPTIVNCTMVGNNGGALGGAIANDSNGPTLHNCLLWENTADFGNVEEQQVWNFAGQTMLRYCTLQGWTGALGGIGNNGSDPKLLDPAGRDQTIGTLDDDVRLRPGSAAIDSGDSAAVPFALMSDYAGGPRRIDIPAIADAGAGPAPIVDRGAYEFTPAQCQSGDLSGDGLFTLSDVPLFVSALLGAPPDLCIADMNNDGFVNGLDVRSFTETILAP
;
A
#
# COMPACT_ATOMS: atom_id res chain seq x y z
N MET A 1 -6.12 -35.24 3.06
CA MET A 1 -6.69 -35.96 4.22
C MET A 1 -8.20 -35.88 4.12
N ILE A 2 -8.91 -36.94 4.51
CA ILE A 2 -10.38 -36.92 4.51
C ILE A 2 -10.86 -37.29 5.91
N LEU A 3 -11.64 -36.40 6.52
CA LEU A 3 -12.30 -36.61 7.79
C LEU A 3 -13.76 -36.95 7.54
N TYR A 4 -14.43 -37.60 8.50
CA TYR A 4 -15.86 -37.89 8.39
C TYR A 4 -16.54 -37.76 9.75
N THR A 5 -17.83 -37.40 9.74
CA THR A 5 -18.62 -37.25 10.97
C THR A 5 -19.09 -38.59 11.51
N THR A 6 -19.49 -38.61 12.79
CA THR A 6 -20.10 -39.79 13.40
C THR A 6 -21.40 -40.20 12.68
N GLN A 7 -22.16 -39.24 12.17
CA GLN A 7 -23.39 -39.49 11.40
C GLN A 7 -23.08 -40.18 10.07
N ALA A 8 -22.12 -39.65 9.30
CA ALA A 8 -21.66 -40.25 8.05
C ALA A 8 -21.16 -41.69 8.25
N ARG A 9 -20.37 -41.95 9.30
CA ARG A 9 -19.91 -43.30 9.64
C ARG A 9 -21.07 -44.26 9.88
N ILE A 10 -22.07 -43.85 10.67
CA ILE A 10 -23.22 -44.70 11.02
C ILE A 10 -24.03 -45.01 9.75
N ALA A 11 -24.32 -43.99 8.94
CA ALA A 11 -25.08 -44.14 7.71
C ALA A 11 -24.38 -45.02 6.67
N ALA A 12 -23.06 -44.90 6.54
CA ALA A 12 -22.24 -45.75 5.68
C ALA A 12 -22.13 -47.21 6.15
N GLY A 13 -22.51 -47.51 7.40
CA GLY A 13 -22.45 -48.87 7.97
C GLY A 13 -21.17 -49.19 8.75
N GLY A 14 -20.38 -48.17 9.12
CA GLY A 14 -19.19 -48.30 9.98
C GLY A 14 -17.90 -47.77 9.35
N SER A 15 -16.85 -47.62 10.17
CA SER A 15 -15.59 -46.97 9.77
C SER A 15 -14.92 -47.66 8.59
N SER A 16 -14.83 -49.00 8.61
CA SER A 16 -14.20 -49.75 7.53
C SER A 16 -14.90 -49.56 6.18
N ILE A 17 -16.21 -49.29 6.16
CA ILE A 17 -16.96 -49.11 4.91
C ILE A 17 -16.73 -47.70 4.37
N ILE A 18 -16.90 -46.67 5.20
CA ILE A 18 -16.67 -45.28 4.76
C ILE A 18 -15.22 -45.03 4.35
N GLU A 19 -14.24 -45.60 5.06
CA GLU A 19 -12.82 -45.50 4.70
C GLU A 19 -12.51 -46.18 3.36
N ASN A 20 -13.18 -47.30 3.04
CA ASN A 20 -13.06 -47.94 1.71
C ASN A 20 -13.65 -47.05 0.60
N TYR A 21 -14.79 -46.39 0.85
CA TYR A 21 -15.38 -45.45 -0.11
C TYR A 21 -14.48 -44.23 -0.34
N ILE A 22 -13.86 -43.71 0.72
CA ILE A 22 -12.86 -42.64 0.62
C ILE A 22 -11.69 -43.08 -0.25
N ALA A 23 -11.13 -44.26 0.00
CA ALA A 23 -10.01 -44.78 -0.79
C ALA A 23 -10.39 -44.97 -2.27
N ALA A 24 -11.61 -45.45 -2.55
CA ALA A 24 -12.13 -45.59 -3.90
C ALA A 24 -12.28 -44.24 -4.60
N ALA A 25 -12.87 -43.25 -3.94
CA ALA A 25 -13.04 -41.90 -4.50
C ALA A 25 -11.70 -41.24 -4.84
N VAL A 26 -10.67 -41.42 -3.99
CA VAL A 26 -9.30 -40.93 -4.28
C VAL A 26 -8.70 -41.64 -5.50
N SER A 27 -8.95 -42.94 -5.65
CA SER A 27 -8.52 -43.70 -6.83
C SER A 27 -9.20 -43.21 -8.10
N ASP A 28 -10.50 -42.92 -8.06
CA ASP A 28 -11.28 -42.41 -9.19
C ASP A 28 -10.85 -41.00 -9.61
N ALA A 29 -10.50 -40.14 -8.65
CA ALA A 29 -9.92 -38.83 -8.92
C ALA A 29 -8.56 -38.94 -9.63
N ASN A 30 -7.66 -39.82 -9.16
CA ASN A 30 -6.37 -40.05 -9.80
C ASN A 30 -6.49 -40.66 -11.20
N LEU A 31 -7.46 -41.57 -11.41
CA LEU A 31 -7.79 -42.07 -12.74
C LEU A 31 -8.22 -40.93 -13.67
N SER A 32 -9.03 -40.01 -13.15
CA SER A 32 -9.53 -38.86 -13.92
C SER A 32 -8.41 -37.90 -14.32
N PHE A 33 -7.43 -37.65 -13.44
CA PHE A 33 -6.23 -36.90 -13.79
C PHE A 33 -5.42 -37.59 -14.88
N THR A 34 -5.19 -38.90 -14.73
CA THR A 34 -4.45 -39.69 -15.73
C THR A 34 -5.11 -39.67 -17.10
N ASN A 35 -6.43 -39.90 -17.15
CA ASN A 35 -7.21 -39.88 -18.38
C ASN A 35 -7.17 -38.52 -19.09
N SER A 36 -6.98 -37.43 -18.34
CA SER A 36 -7.04 -36.06 -18.85
C SER A 36 -5.66 -35.45 -19.11
N LEU A 37 -4.58 -36.25 -19.08
CA LEU A 37 -3.19 -35.78 -19.20
C LEU A 37 -2.81 -34.70 -18.18
N ILE A 38 -3.34 -34.82 -16.97
CA ILE A 38 -3.01 -33.95 -15.85
C ILE A 38 -1.84 -34.57 -15.08
N ASP A 39 -0.77 -33.80 -14.90
CA ASP A 39 0.44 -34.22 -14.19
C ASP A 39 0.33 -33.83 -12.69
N THR A 40 -0.68 -34.43 -12.05
CA THR A 40 -1.00 -34.28 -10.62
C THR A 40 -1.49 -35.63 -10.07
N GLN A 41 -1.17 -35.94 -8.82
CA GLN A 41 -1.69 -37.11 -8.12
C GLN A 41 -2.09 -36.76 -6.69
N LEU A 42 -3.26 -37.26 -6.25
CA LEU A 42 -3.71 -37.20 -4.87
C LEU A 42 -3.11 -38.35 -4.06
N GLN A 43 -2.51 -38.00 -2.93
CA GLN A 43 -2.08 -38.94 -1.91
C GLN A 43 -2.98 -38.83 -0.68
N LEU A 44 -3.67 -39.93 -0.34
CA LEU A 44 -4.44 -39.99 0.91
C LEU A 44 -3.50 -40.18 2.10
N VAL A 45 -3.15 -39.08 2.76
CA VAL A 45 -2.19 -39.08 3.88
C VAL A 45 -2.79 -39.50 5.23
N HIS A 46 -4.10 -39.35 5.40
CA HIS A 46 -4.81 -39.71 6.64
C HIS A 46 -6.33 -39.74 6.43
N THR A 47 -7.01 -40.57 7.23
CA THR A 47 -8.46 -40.62 7.41
C THR A 47 -8.82 -40.75 8.87
N ALA A 48 -9.82 -39.99 9.34
CA ALA A 48 -10.27 -40.07 10.74
C ALA A 48 -11.72 -39.62 10.94
N GLU A 49 -12.35 -40.18 11.96
CA GLU A 49 -13.63 -39.67 12.48
C GLU A 49 -13.40 -38.40 13.30
N VAL A 50 -14.23 -37.39 13.09
CA VAL A 50 -14.37 -36.23 13.98
C VAL A 50 -15.74 -36.28 14.64
N ALA A 51 -15.77 -36.11 15.96
CA ALA A 51 -17.00 -36.10 16.76
C ALA A 51 -17.76 -34.76 16.60
N TYR A 52 -17.96 -34.35 15.35
CA TYR A 52 -18.73 -33.18 14.95
C TYR A 52 -20.17 -33.61 14.65
N SER A 53 -21.13 -32.85 15.17
CA SER A 53 -22.54 -33.01 14.84
C SER A 53 -22.86 -32.06 13.71
N GLU A 54 -23.04 -32.60 12.51
CA GLU A 54 -23.34 -31.80 11.32
C GLU A 54 -24.75 -31.20 11.41
N THR A 55 -24.88 -29.97 10.89
CA THR A 55 -26.17 -29.27 10.80
C THR A 55 -26.91 -29.62 9.50
N GLY A 56 -26.16 -30.12 8.51
CA GLY A 56 -26.63 -30.35 7.15
C GLY A 56 -26.82 -29.08 6.35
N GLN A 57 -26.20 -27.98 6.79
CA GLN A 57 -26.20 -26.69 6.11
C GLN A 57 -24.76 -26.25 5.83
N SER A 58 -24.40 -26.15 4.55
CA SER A 58 -23.08 -25.73 4.10
C SER A 58 -22.70 -24.30 4.50
N SER A 59 -23.71 -23.46 4.77
CA SER A 59 -23.54 -22.11 5.32
C SER A 59 -23.13 -22.09 6.81
N GLN A 60 -23.14 -23.25 7.48
CA GLN A 60 -22.75 -23.39 8.89
C GLN A 60 -21.58 -24.35 9.07
N ASP A 61 -21.67 -25.56 8.53
CA ASP A 61 -20.69 -26.65 8.74
C ASP A 61 -19.33 -26.30 8.13
N GLY A 62 -19.35 -25.74 6.93
CA GLY A 62 -18.21 -25.19 6.23
C GLY A 62 -17.42 -24.11 6.96
N PRO A 63 -18.05 -22.97 7.30
CA PRO A 63 -17.42 -21.95 8.14
C PRO A 63 -16.92 -22.48 9.48
N ALA A 64 -17.61 -23.45 10.10
CA ALA A 64 -17.14 -24.09 11.32
C ALA A 64 -15.86 -24.92 11.10
N LEU A 65 -15.74 -25.63 9.97
CA LEU A 65 -14.52 -26.33 9.56
C LEU A 65 -13.37 -25.36 9.33
N LEU A 66 -13.60 -24.28 8.59
CA LEU A 66 -12.61 -23.24 8.33
C LEU A 66 -12.10 -22.59 9.62
N ALA A 67 -13.00 -22.25 10.54
CA ALA A 67 -12.65 -21.62 11.80
C ALA A 67 -12.02 -22.60 12.81
N GLY A 68 -12.13 -23.92 12.59
CA GLY A 68 -11.71 -24.92 13.56
C GLY A 68 -12.57 -24.90 14.83
N SER A 69 -13.88 -24.67 14.68
CA SER A 69 -14.79 -24.50 15.81
C SER A 69 -15.10 -25.83 16.51
N GLY A 70 -15.05 -25.83 17.85
CA GLY A 70 -15.43 -26.98 18.67
C GLY A 70 -14.67 -28.25 18.30
N ALA A 71 -15.39 -29.32 17.94
CA ALA A 71 -14.80 -30.61 17.56
C ALA A 71 -13.95 -30.53 16.26
N LEU A 72 -14.17 -29.53 15.40
CA LEU A 72 -13.44 -29.36 14.15
C LEU A 72 -12.06 -28.72 14.34
N ALA A 73 -11.70 -28.26 15.54
CA ALA A 73 -10.32 -27.90 15.89
C ALA A 73 -9.34 -29.08 15.65
N LEU A 74 -9.84 -30.31 15.83
CA LEU A 74 -9.07 -31.52 15.54
C LEU A 74 -8.69 -31.63 14.06
N ALA A 75 -9.51 -31.10 13.14
CA ALA A 75 -9.21 -31.14 11.71
C ALA A 75 -7.93 -30.37 11.38
N HIS A 76 -7.73 -29.20 11.98
CA HIS A 76 -6.51 -28.41 11.84
C HIS A 76 -5.32 -29.13 12.48
N THR A 77 -5.49 -29.68 13.67
CA THR A 77 -4.43 -30.44 14.37
C THR A 77 -3.97 -31.66 13.55
N LEU A 78 -4.92 -32.43 13.00
CA LEU A 78 -4.62 -33.60 12.17
C LEU A 78 -4.06 -33.19 10.80
N ARG A 79 -4.57 -32.08 10.22
CA ARG A 79 -3.97 -31.49 9.02
C ARG A 79 -2.50 -31.34 9.30
N GLU A 80 -2.13 -30.57 10.32
CA GLU A 80 -0.75 -30.32 10.75
C GLU A 80 0.05 -31.59 11.05
N THR A 81 -0.54 -32.58 11.71
CA THR A 81 0.15 -33.83 12.03
C THR A 81 0.50 -34.66 10.78
N HIS A 82 -0.38 -34.68 9.78
CA HIS A 82 -0.29 -35.62 8.66
C HIS A 82 0.16 -34.99 7.34
N ALA A 83 0.67 -33.76 7.34
CA ALA A 83 1.15 -33.14 6.10
C ALA A 83 0.06 -33.00 5.01
N ALA A 84 -1.20 -32.75 5.38
CA ALA A 84 -2.30 -32.69 4.42
C ALA A 84 -2.45 -31.32 3.74
N ASP A 85 -2.31 -31.29 2.41
CA ASP A 85 -2.52 -30.10 1.56
C ASP A 85 -3.99 -29.73 1.45
N LEU A 86 -4.84 -30.74 1.27
CA LEU A 86 -6.29 -30.64 1.21
C LEU A 86 -6.94 -31.42 2.36
N VAL A 87 -8.02 -30.87 2.92
CA VAL A 87 -8.81 -31.46 4.01
C VAL A 87 -10.29 -31.46 3.62
N GLY A 88 -10.82 -32.65 3.36
CA GLY A 88 -12.26 -32.85 3.13
C GLY A 88 -12.97 -33.30 4.38
N LEU A 89 -14.16 -32.76 4.68
CA LEU A 89 -15.08 -33.29 5.70
C LEU A 89 -16.25 -34.00 5.01
N TRP A 90 -16.39 -35.31 5.23
CA TRP A 90 -17.50 -36.11 4.72
C TRP A 90 -18.65 -36.14 5.74
N VAL A 91 -19.84 -35.71 5.29
CA VAL A 91 -21.06 -35.57 6.08
C VAL A 91 -22.18 -36.48 5.54
N ASP A 92 -23.19 -36.82 6.34
CA ASP A 92 -24.35 -37.61 5.93
C ASP A 92 -25.43 -36.75 5.27
N THR A 93 -25.75 -35.63 5.90
CA THR A 93 -26.70 -34.65 5.36
C THR A 93 -25.96 -33.40 4.92
N LEU A 94 -26.18 -32.97 3.68
CA LEU A 94 -25.78 -31.68 3.13
C LEU A 94 -26.80 -31.29 2.06
N GLU A 95 -27.12 -30.01 1.93
CA GLU A 95 -28.07 -29.52 0.93
C GLU A 95 -27.55 -29.62 -0.52
N VAL A 96 -26.24 -29.83 -0.69
CA VAL A 96 -25.53 -30.00 -1.97
C VAL A 96 -24.70 -31.28 -1.98
N GLY A 97 -24.15 -31.67 -3.14
CA GLY A 97 -23.28 -32.85 -3.25
C GLY A 97 -21.92 -32.65 -2.59
N GLY A 98 -21.38 -31.44 -2.68
CA GLY A 98 -20.19 -30.96 -1.99
C GLY A 98 -20.07 -29.45 -2.13
N ARG A 99 -19.15 -28.87 -1.36
CA ARG A 99 -18.85 -27.45 -1.38
C ARG A 99 -17.40 -27.19 -1.01
N VAL A 100 -16.75 -26.34 -1.79
CA VAL A 100 -15.41 -25.82 -1.51
C VAL A 100 -15.49 -24.42 -0.92
N PHE A 101 -14.61 -24.15 0.04
CA PHE A 101 -14.40 -22.82 0.61
C PHE A 101 -13.18 -22.17 -0.05
N ALA A 102 -13.26 -21.93 -1.36
CA ALA A 102 -12.23 -21.22 -2.09
C ALA A 102 -12.58 -19.73 -2.10
N PRO A 103 -11.92 -18.88 -1.28
CA PRO A 103 -11.87 -17.48 -1.61
C PRO A 103 -11.22 -17.30 -2.98
N THR A 104 -11.55 -16.20 -3.64
CA THR A 104 -11.03 -15.71 -4.93
C THR A 104 -9.49 -15.54 -4.95
N ASN A 105 -8.79 -15.79 -3.83
CA ASN A 105 -7.35 -15.91 -3.74
C ASN A 105 -6.91 -17.28 -3.13
N PRO A 106 -6.22 -18.15 -3.88
CA PRO A 106 -5.76 -19.45 -3.39
C PRO A 106 -4.75 -19.30 -2.23
N SER A 107 -5.15 -19.72 -1.02
CA SER A 107 -4.35 -19.69 0.20
C SER A 107 -4.47 -21.00 0.98
N GLY A 108 -3.71 -21.16 2.07
CA GLY A 108 -3.85 -22.34 2.94
C GLY A 108 -5.26 -22.56 3.49
N LYS A 109 -6.07 -21.49 3.63
CA LYS A 109 -7.49 -21.56 4.01
C LYS A 109 -8.36 -22.16 2.90
N SER A 110 -7.97 -22.00 1.63
CA SER A 110 -8.65 -22.55 0.45
C SER A 110 -8.50 -24.07 0.32
N GLY A 111 -7.76 -24.73 1.23
CA GLY A 111 -7.55 -26.18 1.21
C GLY A 111 -8.62 -27.00 1.93
N PHE A 112 -9.72 -26.40 2.40
CA PHE A 112 -10.82 -27.10 3.06
C PHE A 112 -12.05 -27.22 2.16
N PHE A 113 -12.73 -28.36 2.25
CA PHE A 113 -13.99 -28.61 1.55
C PHE A 113 -14.85 -29.59 2.34
N GLU A 114 -16.13 -29.65 2.01
CA GLU A 114 -17.08 -30.61 2.56
C GLU A 114 -17.83 -31.34 1.45
N MET A 115 -18.22 -32.59 1.68
CA MET A 115 -19.02 -33.34 0.72
C MET A 115 -19.88 -34.41 1.38
N ARG A 116 -20.94 -34.82 0.69
CA ARG A 116 -21.74 -35.96 1.14
C ARG A 116 -21.02 -37.28 0.90
N TRP A 117 -21.02 -38.15 1.90
CA TRP A 117 -20.35 -39.46 1.77
C TRP A 117 -21.03 -40.38 0.73
N ASP A 118 -22.35 -40.25 0.54
CA ASP A 118 -23.14 -41.13 -0.34
C ASP A 118 -22.94 -40.83 -1.84
N ASN A 119 -22.26 -39.73 -2.18
CA ASN A 119 -21.89 -39.34 -3.54
C ASN A 119 -20.47 -39.79 -3.95
N TRP A 120 -19.82 -40.66 -3.18
CA TRP A 120 -18.43 -41.07 -3.40
C TRP A 120 -18.15 -41.63 -4.81
N ASN A 121 -19.14 -42.26 -5.45
CA ASN A 121 -19.04 -42.89 -6.77
C ASN A 121 -19.51 -41.99 -7.93
N LEU A 122 -19.81 -40.72 -7.66
CA LEU A 122 -20.24 -39.74 -8.66
C LEU A 122 -19.13 -38.74 -9.04
N PHE A 123 -17.87 -39.08 -8.75
CA PHE A 123 -16.71 -38.21 -8.92
C PHE A 123 -16.77 -36.88 -8.13
N THR A 124 -17.66 -36.76 -7.14
CA THR A 124 -17.80 -35.53 -6.33
C THR A 124 -16.49 -35.13 -5.65
N LEU A 125 -15.70 -36.09 -5.15
CA LEU A 125 -14.39 -35.76 -4.59
C LEU A 125 -13.47 -35.10 -5.63
N ALA A 126 -13.44 -35.62 -6.86
CA ALA A 126 -12.65 -35.04 -7.94
C ALA A 126 -13.17 -33.67 -8.34
N HIS A 127 -14.50 -33.49 -8.36
CA HIS A 127 -15.17 -32.24 -8.66
C HIS A 127 -14.80 -31.12 -7.65
N GLU A 128 -14.96 -31.38 -6.35
CA GLU A 128 -14.59 -30.42 -5.31
C GLU A 128 -13.09 -30.08 -5.38
N ILE A 129 -12.24 -31.10 -5.53
CA ILE A 129 -10.79 -30.86 -5.69
C ILE A 129 -10.49 -30.06 -6.96
N GLY A 130 -11.28 -30.21 -8.02
CA GLY A 130 -11.21 -29.39 -9.22
C GLY A 130 -11.39 -27.90 -8.91
N HIS A 131 -12.37 -27.54 -8.08
CA HIS A 131 -12.53 -26.17 -7.61
C HIS A 131 -11.34 -25.67 -6.79
N ASN A 132 -10.79 -26.51 -5.90
CA ASN A 132 -9.56 -26.14 -5.17
C ASN A 132 -8.38 -25.86 -6.11
N LEU A 133 -8.36 -26.49 -7.29
CA LEU A 133 -7.35 -26.33 -8.35
C LEU A 133 -7.75 -25.26 -9.39
N GLY A 134 -8.79 -24.45 -9.14
CA GLY A 134 -9.16 -23.31 -9.99
C GLY A 134 -10.09 -23.63 -11.16
N CYS A 135 -10.68 -24.82 -11.21
CA CYS A 135 -11.69 -25.16 -12.21
C CYS A 135 -13.06 -24.59 -11.83
N ALA A 136 -13.80 -24.15 -12.84
CA ALA A 136 -15.19 -23.75 -12.74
C ALA A 136 -16.09 -24.75 -13.46
N HIS A 137 -17.41 -24.59 -13.29
CA HIS A 137 -18.39 -25.38 -14.02
C HIS A 137 -18.32 -25.15 -15.53
N ASP A 138 -19.17 -25.79 -16.33
CA ASP A 138 -19.37 -25.36 -17.71
C ASP A 138 -20.00 -23.95 -17.77
N PRO A 139 -19.74 -23.13 -18.81
CA PRO A 139 -20.11 -21.71 -18.81
C PRO A 139 -21.59 -21.40 -18.51
N PRO A 140 -22.59 -22.20 -18.97
CA PRO A 140 -23.99 -21.98 -18.62
C PRO A 140 -24.34 -22.15 -17.12
N ASN A 141 -23.50 -22.88 -16.38
CA ASN A 141 -23.75 -23.31 -15.00
C ASN A 141 -22.69 -22.77 -14.02
N ALA A 142 -21.75 -21.95 -14.50
CA ALA A 142 -20.78 -21.29 -13.66
C ALA A 142 -21.46 -20.13 -12.91
N PHE A 143 -21.48 -20.20 -11.58
CA PHE A 143 -22.02 -19.15 -10.72
C PHE A 143 -21.04 -17.98 -10.54
N ASP A 144 -19.74 -18.27 -10.73
CA ASP A 144 -18.62 -17.33 -10.68
C ASP A 144 -17.79 -17.46 -11.96
N ASP A 145 -17.06 -16.39 -12.32
CA ASP A 145 -16.12 -16.43 -13.45
C ASP A 145 -15.00 -17.45 -13.20
N ALA A 146 -14.55 -18.13 -14.26
CA ALA A 146 -13.53 -19.15 -14.11
C ALA A 146 -12.13 -18.53 -13.90
N TYR A 147 -11.27 -19.23 -13.17
CA TYR A 147 -9.93 -18.73 -12.78
C TYR A 147 -9.06 -18.31 -13.98
N PHE A 148 -9.21 -19.01 -15.10
CA PHE A 148 -8.73 -18.60 -16.42
C PHE A 148 -9.91 -18.62 -17.40
N PRO A 149 -9.86 -17.88 -18.53
CA PRO A 149 -10.91 -17.91 -19.55
C PRO A 149 -11.25 -19.31 -20.10
N TRP A 150 -10.35 -20.29 -19.92
CA TRP A 150 -10.53 -21.68 -20.33
C TRP A 150 -10.80 -22.66 -19.17
N SER A 151 -10.94 -22.19 -17.93
CA SER A 151 -11.05 -23.04 -16.73
C SER A 151 -12.42 -23.72 -16.57
N TYR A 152 -13.20 -23.90 -17.63
CA TYR A 152 -14.56 -24.44 -17.55
C TYR A 152 -14.65 -25.95 -17.84
N GLY A 153 -15.68 -26.57 -17.29
CA GLY A 153 -16.10 -27.92 -17.66
C GLY A 153 -16.65 -28.00 -19.09
N TYR A 154 -16.63 -29.19 -19.68
CA TYR A 154 -17.10 -29.44 -21.05
C TYR A 154 -18.26 -30.44 -21.12
N VAL A 155 -19.26 -30.09 -21.93
CA VAL A 155 -20.36 -30.96 -22.35
C VAL A 155 -20.13 -31.34 -23.82
N ASP A 156 -20.24 -32.62 -24.14
CA ASP A 156 -20.08 -33.10 -25.51
C ASP A 156 -21.03 -32.42 -26.49
N SER A 157 -20.54 -32.15 -27.70
CA SER A 157 -21.29 -31.60 -28.83
C SER A 157 -22.59 -32.33 -29.20
N LEU A 158 -22.69 -33.64 -28.94
CA LEU A 158 -23.92 -34.43 -29.16
C LEU A 158 -24.75 -34.62 -27.89
N ASN A 159 -24.34 -33.98 -26.79
CA ASN A 159 -24.92 -34.09 -25.46
C ASN A 159 -25.10 -35.56 -25.05
N GLN A 160 -24.06 -36.39 -25.21
CA GLN A 160 -24.08 -37.81 -24.81
C GLN A 160 -23.33 -38.10 -23.52
N TRP A 161 -22.44 -37.21 -23.11
CA TRP A 161 -21.64 -37.30 -21.89
C TRP A 161 -21.10 -35.91 -21.54
N HIS A 162 -20.61 -35.77 -20.31
CA HIS A 162 -19.95 -34.53 -19.87
C HIS A 162 -18.76 -34.83 -18.96
N THR A 163 -17.82 -33.91 -18.91
CA THR A 163 -16.62 -33.97 -18.05
C THR A 163 -16.98 -33.62 -16.60
N ILE A 164 -16.07 -33.93 -15.66
CA ILE A 164 -16.30 -33.86 -14.21
C ILE A 164 -16.77 -32.48 -13.73
N MET A 165 -16.27 -31.41 -14.31
CA MET A 165 -16.64 -30.05 -13.90
C MET A 165 -17.91 -29.53 -14.57
N ALA A 166 -18.38 -30.14 -15.66
CA ALA A 166 -19.65 -29.75 -16.26
C ALA A 166 -20.81 -30.31 -15.43
N VAL A 167 -21.81 -29.50 -15.11
CA VAL A 167 -22.87 -29.88 -14.15
C VAL A 167 -24.23 -29.99 -14.84
N PHE A 168 -25.10 -30.84 -14.26
CA PHE A 168 -26.54 -30.89 -14.52
C PHE A 168 -26.96 -31.12 -15.97
N GLN A 169 -26.44 -32.17 -16.59
CA GLN A 169 -27.01 -32.71 -17.82
C GLN A 169 -27.63 -34.09 -17.53
N PRO A 170 -28.69 -34.50 -18.26
CA PRO A 170 -29.29 -35.84 -18.10
C PRO A 170 -28.36 -37.00 -18.51
N ASN A 171 -27.13 -36.68 -18.91
CA ASN A 171 -26.17 -37.56 -19.54
C ASN A 171 -25.07 -37.96 -18.54
N PRO A 172 -24.40 -39.10 -18.74
CA PRO A 172 -23.41 -39.59 -17.79
C PRO A 172 -22.15 -38.73 -17.73
N THR A 173 -21.63 -38.53 -16.52
CA THR A 173 -20.30 -37.98 -16.26
C THR A 173 -19.23 -39.01 -16.62
N ILE A 174 -18.20 -38.59 -17.35
CA ILE A 174 -17.03 -39.42 -17.66
C ILE A 174 -15.87 -39.11 -16.72
N PRO A 175 -14.94 -40.05 -16.47
CA PRO A 175 -13.79 -39.84 -15.58
C PRO A 175 -12.70 -39.00 -16.28
N HIS A 176 -13.06 -37.78 -16.70
CA HIS A 176 -12.19 -36.83 -17.40
C HIS A 176 -12.52 -35.41 -16.93
N PHE A 177 -11.47 -34.61 -16.74
CA PHE A 177 -11.53 -33.16 -16.78
C PHE A 177 -11.47 -32.69 -18.25
N SER A 178 -11.94 -31.47 -18.52
CA SER A 178 -11.92 -30.95 -19.89
C SER A 178 -10.48 -30.78 -20.40
N ASN A 179 -10.24 -31.29 -21.61
CA ASN A 179 -8.94 -31.20 -22.30
C ASN A 179 -9.15 -31.37 -23.82
N PRO A 180 -8.93 -30.33 -24.65
CA PRO A 180 -9.13 -30.41 -26.10
C PRO A 180 -8.18 -31.39 -26.81
N ALA A 181 -7.08 -31.79 -26.17
CA ALA A 181 -6.12 -32.75 -26.71
C ALA A 181 -6.49 -34.23 -26.44
N VAL A 182 -7.51 -34.49 -25.61
CA VAL A 182 -7.93 -35.84 -25.23
C VAL A 182 -9.27 -36.17 -25.87
N ASN A 183 -9.39 -37.37 -26.46
CA ASN A 183 -10.64 -37.84 -27.07
C ASN A 183 -11.32 -38.91 -26.22
N TYR A 184 -12.64 -38.79 -26.03
CA TYR A 184 -13.50 -39.84 -25.52
C TYR A 184 -14.53 -40.23 -26.59
N GLN A 185 -14.60 -41.53 -26.91
CA GLN A 185 -15.44 -42.06 -28.00
C GLN A 185 -15.23 -41.34 -29.37
N GLY A 186 -13.99 -40.89 -29.63
CA GLY A 186 -13.62 -40.24 -30.88
C GLY A 186 -13.96 -38.75 -30.98
N ARG A 187 -14.42 -38.11 -29.89
CA ARG A 187 -14.66 -36.66 -29.81
C ARG A 187 -13.83 -36.04 -28.68
N PRO A 188 -13.35 -34.79 -28.84
CA PRO A 188 -12.51 -34.14 -27.83
C PRO A 188 -13.30 -33.91 -26.54
N THR A 189 -12.63 -34.03 -25.40
CA THR A 189 -13.21 -33.79 -24.06
C THR A 189 -13.15 -32.33 -23.64
N GLY A 190 -12.77 -31.40 -24.53
CA GLY A 190 -12.71 -29.97 -24.29
C GLY A 190 -12.59 -29.15 -25.56
N ASP A 191 -12.55 -27.83 -25.40
CA ASP A 191 -12.35 -26.84 -26.47
C ASP A 191 -11.54 -25.64 -25.96
N ALA A 192 -11.48 -24.55 -26.73
CA ALA A 192 -10.72 -23.35 -26.36
C ALA A 192 -11.20 -22.66 -25.07
N SER A 193 -12.47 -22.87 -24.70
CA SER A 193 -13.07 -22.35 -23.46
C SER A 193 -13.13 -23.38 -22.34
N ALA A 194 -12.85 -24.65 -22.64
CA ALA A 194 -12.93 -25.75 -21.67
C ALA A 194 -11.66 -26.61 -21.70
N ASN A 195 -10.69 -26.22 -20.89
CA ASN A 195 -9.42 -26.91 -20.69
C ASN A 195 -9.00 -26.91 -19.20
N ASN A 196 -9.80 -27.56 -18.35
CA ASN A 196 -9.48 -27.76 -16.93
C ASN A 196 -8.12 -28.43 -16.72
N ALA A 197 -7.68 -29.28 -17.64
CA ALA A 197 -6.38 -29.95 -17.52
C ALA A 197 -5.21 -28.96 -17.50
N GLU A 198 -5.25 -27.93 -18.34
CA GLU A 198 -4.27 -26.85 -18.34
C GLU A 198 -4.34 -26.03 -17.05
N THR A 199 -5.54 -25.64 -16.63
CA THR A 199 -5.75 -24.96 -15.34
C THR A 199 -5.12 -25.72 -14.18
N ILE A 200 -5.42 -27.01 -14.04
CA ILE A 200 -4.89 -27.83 -12.94
C ILE A 200 -3.38 -27.94 -13.01
N ASN A 201 -2.80 -28.10 -14.21
CA ASN A 201 -1.34 -28.16 -14.36
C ASN A 201 -0.66 -26.84 -13.99
N LEU A 202 -1.30 -25.70 -14.26
CA LEU A 202 -0.82 -24.37 -13.88
C LEU A 202 -0.99 -24.11 -12.39
N THR A 203 -2.06 -24.56 -11.75
CA THR A 203 -2.36 -24.22 -10.34
C THR A 203 -1.90 -25.27 -9.32
N ARG A 204 -1.54 -26.48 -9.74
CA ARG A 204 -1.17 -27.59 -8.82
C ARG A 204 -0.08 -27.23 -7.81
N HIS A 205 0.86 -26.38 -8.19
CA HIS A 205 1.95 -25.95 -7.32
C HIS A 205 1.45 -24.98 -6.23
N ILE A 206 0.43 -24.19 -6.53
CA ILE A 206 -0.24 -23.30 -5.56
C ILE A 206 -0.95 -24.16 -4.50
N VAL A 207 -1.73 -25.16 -4.92
CA VAL A 207 -2.46 -26.06 -4.02
C VAL A 207 -1.51 -26.93 -3.20
N ALA A 208 -0.44 -27.45 -3.80
CA ALA A 208 0.61 -28.17 -3.07
C ALA A 208 1.33 -27.29 -2.03
N ASN A 209 1.21 -25.96 -2.14
CA ASN A 209 1.73 -25.00 -1.18
C ASN A 209 0.65 -24.47 -0.21
N TYR A 210 -0.63 -24.91 -0.30
CA TYR A 210 -1.66 -24.61 0.72
C TYR A 210 -1.23 -25.08 2.11
N ARG A 211 -0.42 -26.12 2.16
CA ARG A 211 0.21 -26.58 3.38
C ARG A 211 1.67 -26.92 3.09
N LEU A 212 2.55 -26.10 3.61
CA LEU A 212 3.98 -26.31 3.45
C LEU A 212 4.46 -27.39 4.45
N ARG A 213 5.15 -28.43 3.95
CA ARG A 213 5.79 -29.46 4.80
C ARG A 213 6.84 -28.80 5.68
N ALA A 214 6.82 -29.12 6.98
CA ALA A 214 7.77 -28.57 7.94
C ALA A 214 9.21 -28.99 7.57
N VAL A 215 10.11 -28.03 7.42
CA VAL A 215 11.55 -28.26 7.35
C VAL A 215 12.14 -27.74 8.65
N ALA A 216 12.56 -28.64 9.53
CA ALA A 216 13.10 -28.28 10.84
C ALA A 216 14.61 -28.04 10.78
N GLY A 217 15.10 -27.11 11.60
CA GLY A 217 16.53 -26.89 11.81
C GLY A 217 17.20 -26.04 10.74
N LEU A 218 16.42 -25.18 10.07
CA LEU A 218 16.96 -24.14 9.20
C LEU A 218 17.54 -22.99 10.04
N PRO A 219 18.53 -22.26 9.51
CA PRO A 219 18.98 -21.03 10.15
C PRO A 219 17.88 -19.96 10.17
N SER A 220 18.08 -18.91 10.97
CA SER A 220 17.16 -17.77 11.01
C SER A 220 17.17 -16.90 9.76
N VAL A 221 18.16 -17.08 8.88
CA VAL A 221 18.36 -16.26 7.68
C VAL A 221 18.50 -17.17 6.45
N LEU A 222 17.78 -16.84 5.38
CA LEU A 222 18.02 -17.38 4.04
C LEU A 222 18.52 -16.28 3.10
N LEU A 223 19.34 -16.68 2.12
CA LEU A 223 20.03 -15.77 1.21
C LEU A 223 19.55 -15.97 -0.23
N VAL A 224 19.31 -14.87 -0.94
CA VAL A 224 18.81 -14.85 -2.33
C VAL A 224 19.72 -13.99 -3.20
N ARG A 225 20.08 -14.50 -4.38
CA ARG A 225 20.83 -13.77 -5.39
C ARG A 225 20.39 -14.17 -6.80
N ALA A 226 19.85 -13.22 -7.57
CA ALA A 226 19.37 -13.46 -8.93
C ALA A 226 20.42 -14.13 -9.84
N THR A 227 21.71 -13.81 -9.67
CA THR A 227 22.80 -14.38 -10.48
C THR A 227 23.31 -15.76 -9.99
N ALA A 228 22.75 -16.32 -8.93
CA ALA A 228 23.13 -17.65 -8.44
C ALA A 228 22.68 -18.74 -9.43
N SER A 229 23.34 -19.90 -9.38
CA SER A 229 22.90 -21.06 -10.17
C SER A 229 21.61 -21.65 -9.58
N PRO A 230 20.70 -22.19 -10.42
CA PRO A 230 19.50 -22.84 -9.94
C PRO A 230 19.79 -24.00 -8.96
N GLY A 231 18.95 -24.16 -7.94
CA GLY A 231 19.02 -25.28 -6.99
C GLY A 231 19.85 -25.03 -5.72
N GLY A 232 20.20 -23.77 -5.42
CA GLY A 232 20.75 -23.38 -4.12
C GLY A 232 19.80 -23.67 -2.94
N ASP A 233 20.37 -23.77 -1.74
CA ASP A 233 19.64 -24.02 -0.49
C ASP A 233 19.41 -22.76 0.37
N GLY A 234 19.99 -21.62 -0.02
CA GLY A 234 19.87 -20.34 0.67
C GLY A 234 20.72 -20.22 1.93
N LEU A 235 21.55 -21.21 2.29
CA LEU A 235 22.26 -21.22 3.58
C LEU A 235 23.54 -20.40 3.58
N THR A 236 24.14 -20.18 2.40
CA THR A 236 25.33 -19.35 2.22
C THR A 236 25.21 -18.56 0.93
N TRP A 237 25.96 -17.48 0.79
CA TRP A 237 26.01 -16.71 -0.46
C TRP A 237 26.46 -17.54 -1.68
N ALA A 238 27.25 -18.60 -1.48
CA ALA A 238 27.66 -19.52 -2.54
C ALA A 238 26.56 -20.51 -2.95
N THR A 239 25.60 -20.77 -2.05
CA THR A 239 24.46 -21.67 -2.25
C THR A 239 23.14 -20.92 -2.18
N ALA A 240 23.14 -19.60 -2.42
CA ALA A 240 21.96 -18.76 -2.34
C ALA A 240 20.86 -19.25 -3.30
N PHE A 241 19.59 -19.03 -2.94
CA PHE A 241 18.51 -19.21 -3.90
C PHE A 241 18.70 -18.23 -5.05
N ASN A 242 18.43 -18.67 -6.28
CA ASN A 242 18.41 -17.78 -7.44
C ASN A 242 17.03 -17.15 -7.67
N ASP A 243 16.05 -17.49 -6.84
CA ASP A 243 14.66 -17.09 -6.95
C ASP A 243 14.09 -16.74 -5.56
N LEU A 244 13.48 -15.57 -5.45
CA LEU A 244 12.95 -15.06 -4.18
C LEU A 244 11.71 -15.84 -3.73
N GLN A 245 10.84 -16.23 -4.67
CA GLN A 245 9.61 -16.94 -4.32
C GLN A 245 9.90 -18.33 -3.75
N GLN A 246 10.96 -19.00 -4.20
CA GLN A 246 11.47 -20.24 -3.61
C GLN A 246 11.98 -20.04 -2.18
N ALA A 247 12.71 -18.96 -1.92
CA ALA A 247 13.19 -18.64 -0.58
C ALA A 247 12.03 -18.34 0.38
N ILE A 248 11.01 -17.57 -0.05
CA ILE A 248 9.79 -17.33 0.73
C ILE A 248 9.07 -18.65 1.02
N CYS A 249 8.89 -19.52 0.01
CA CYS A 249 8.30 -20.83 0.21
C CYS A 249 9.09 -21.67 1.24
N GLN A 250 10.41 -21.61 1.22
CA GLN A 250 11.27 -22.32 2.17
C GLN A 250 11.17 -21.73 3.58
N ALA A 251 11.12 -20.40 3.71
CA ALA A 251 10.94 -19.73 4.99
C ALA A 251 9.60 -20.12 5.64
N VAL A 252 8.51 -20.15 4.86
CA VAL A 252 7.21 -20.60 5.40
C VAL A 252 7.23 -22.09 5.76
N ARG A 253 7.93 -22.94 4.99
CA ARG A 253 8.18 -24.35 5.35
C ARG A 253 8.91 -24.52 6.67
N SER A 254 9.72 -23.54 7.07
CA SER A 254 10.50 -23.58 8.30
C SER A 254 9.67 -23.45 9.59
N ARG A 255 8.41 -22.99 9.49
CA ARG A 255 7.50 -22.76 10.63
C ARG A 255 8.05 -21.79 11.68
N GLY A 256 8.77 -20.76 11.21
CA GLY A 256 9.30 -19.69 12.06
C GLY A 256 10.76 -19.87 12.48
N ASP A 257 11.42 -20.96 12.05
CA ASP A 257 12.87 -21.09 12.18
C ASP A 257 13.55 -19.96 11.38
N VAL A 258 13.15 -19.77 10.12
CA VAL A 258 13.59 -18.66 9.25
C VAL A 258 12.76 -17.43 9.55
N GLN A 259 13.43 -16.33 9.88
CA GLN A 259 12.82 -15.04 10.24
C GLN A 259 13.21 -13.94 9.27
N GLU A 260 14.32 -14.09 8.54
CA GLU A 260 14.81 -13.11 7.59
C GLU A 260 15.17 -13.75 6.25
N ILE A 261 14.93 -13.01 5.17
CA ILE A 261 15.47 -13.28 3.85
C ILE A 261 16.29 -12.07 3.43
N TRP A 262 17.57 -12.26 3.15
CA TRP A 262 18.47 -11.23 2.64
C TRP A 262 18.56 -11.36 1.12
N ILE A 263 18.23 -10.27 0.43
CA ILE A 263 18.05 -10.24 -1.01
C ILE A 263 19.17 -9.39 -1.60
N ALA A 264 20.05 -10.03 -2.38
CA ALA A 264 21.12 -9.32 -3.06
C ALA A 264 20.58 -8.41 -4.18
N GLU A 265 21.38 -7.42 -4.57
CA GLU A 265 21.12 -6.55 -5.72
C GLU A 265 20.76 -7.37 -6.97
N GLY A 266 19.82 -6.85 -7.74
CA GLY A 266 19.29 -7.53 -8.92
C GLY A 266 17.77 -7.44 -9.03
N GLN A 267 17.26 -8.06 -10.08
CA GLN A 267 15.82 -8.10 -10.39
C GLN A 267 15.24 -9.47 -10.08
N TYR A 268 14.05 -9.48 -9.48
CA TYR A 268 13.32 -10.67 -9.08
C TYR A 268 11.87 -10.56 -9.54
N THR A 269 11.40 -11.57 -10.25
CA THR A 269 10.01 -11.70 -10.70
C THR A 269 9.27 -12.74 -9.86
N PRO A 270 7.97 -12.57 -9.60
CA PRO A 270 7.18 -13.60 -8.92
C PRO A 270 6.85 -14.79 -9.85
N ASP A 271 7.00 -14.61 -11.16
CA ASP A 271 6.81 -15.65 -12.16
C ASP A 271 8.03 -16.55 -12.34
N LEU A 272 7.80 -17.87 -12.35
CA LEU A 272 8.81 -18.90 -12.62
C LEU A 272 8.84 -19.31 -14.11
N GLY A 273 8.56 -18.36 -15.01
CA GLY A 273 8.50 -18.58 -16.46
C GLY A 273 7.17 -19.12 -16.97
N THR A 274 6.08 -18.90 -16.23
CA THR A 274 4.71 -19.30 -16.59
C THR A 274 3.94 -18.20 -17.32
N THR A 275 4.41 -16.95 -17.28
CA THR A 275 3.73 -15.75 -17.83
C THR A 275 2.35 -15.48 -17.21
N LEU A 276 2.10 -16.04 -16.01
CA LEU A 276 0.86 -15.82 -15.28
C LEU A 276 0.90 -14.50 -14.51
N ARG A 277 0.09 -13.54 -14.94
CA ARG A 277 -0.02 -12.21 -14.33
C ARG A 277 -0.49 -12.24 -12.88
N GLN A 278 -1.14 -13.32 -12.44
CA GLN A 278 -1.68 -13.47 -11.09
C GLN A 278 -0.63 -13.86 -10.04
N LEU A 279 0.61 -14.17 -10.45
CA LEU A 279 1.67 -14.53 -9.51
C LEU A 279 2.25 -13.29 -8.85
N SER A 280 2.42 -13.35 -7.52
CA SER A 280 2.88 -12.25 -6.68
C SER A 280 3.81 -12.76 -5.58
N PHE A 281 4.74 -11.93 -5.11
CA PHE A 281 5.45 -12.20 -3.86
C PHE A 281 4.49 -12.01 -2.69
N ARG A 282 4.39 -13.01 -1.80
CA ARG A 282 3.45 -12.98 -0.68
C ARG A 282 4.17 -12.72 0.63
N LEU A 283 3.87 -11.61 1.29
CA LEU A 283 4.37 -11.33 2.65
C LEU A 283 3.80 -12.34 3.66
N GLN A 284 4.55 -12.60 4.74
CA GLN A 284 4.24 -13.63 5.73
C GLN A 284 4.50 -13.13 7.14
N ASN A 285 3.66 -13.54 8.10
CA ASN A 285 3.90 -13.27 9.51
C ASN A 285 5.22 -13.90 9.98
N ASN A 286 5.95 -13.15 10.82
CA ASN A 286 7.26 -13.51 11.37
C ASN A 286 8.35 -13.69 10.30
N LEU A 287 8.22 -13.02 9.16
CA LEU A 287 9.21 -13.04 8.09
C LEU A 287 9.51 -11.61 7.63
N ALA A 288 10.79 -11.26 7.64
CA ALA A 288 11.31 -10.02 7.11
C ALA A 288 12.03 -10.24 5.77
N LEU A 289 11.71 -9.41 4.79
CA LEU A 289 12.40 -9.34 3.50
C LEU A 289 13.27 -8.08 3.49
N TYR A 290 14.59 -8.25 3.44
CA TYR A 290 15.56 -7.14 3.42
C TYR A 290 16.30 -7.10 2.08
N GLY A 291 16.22 -5.97 1.37
CA GLY A 291 17.06 -5.66 0.22
C GLY A 291 18.32 -4.86 0.61
N GLY A 292 19.18 -4.60 -0.38
CA GLY A 292 20.39 -3.78 -0.19
C GLY A 292 21.71 -4.55 -0.05
N PHE A 293 21.74 -5.84 -0.40
CA PHE A 293 22.95 -6.67 -0.23
C PHE A 293 23.75 -6.81 -1.52
N VAL A 294 25.08 -6.83 -1.45
CA VAL A 294 25.98 -7.24 -2.54
C VAL A 294 25.96 -8.75 -2.73
N GLY A 295 25.82 -9.50 -1.64
CA GLY A 295 25.96 -10.95 -1.63
C GLY A 295 27.29 -11.44 -1.06
N ASN A 296 27.86 -10.75 -0.09
CA ASN A 296 29.04 -11.23 0.65
C ASN A 296 28.98 -10.91 2.14
N GLU A 297 27.87 -10.32 2.59
CA GLU A 297 27.63 -9.85 3.93
C GLU A 297 27.46 -11.01 4.90
N SER A 298 27.83 -10.73 6.14
CA SER A 298 27.71 -11.63 7.29
C SER A 298 26.74 -11.09 8.34
N GLN A 299 26.34 -9.82 8.26
CA GLN A 299 25.43 -9.13 9.18
C GLN A 299 24.48 -8.22 8.39
N ARG A 300 23.26 -8.02 8.90
CA ARG A 300 22.21 -7.22 8.23
C ARG A 300 22.59 -5.74 8.08
N ASP A 301 23.31 -5.18 9.05
CA ASP A 301 23.75 -3.77 9.07
C ASP A 301 24.85 -3.45 8.05
N GLN A 302 25.35 -4.45 7.32
CA GLN A 302 26.30 -4.27 6.22
C GLN A 302 25.60 -3.93 4.89
N ARG A 303 24.27 -4.04 4.82
CA ARG A 303 23.48 -3.68 3.64
C ARG A 303 23.56 -2.16 3.40
N ASP A 304 23.46 -1.78 2.13
CA ASP A 304 23.30 -0.39 1.70
C ASP A 304 22.23 -0.35 0.59
N PRO A 305 20.95 -0.15 0.94
CA PRO A 305 19.84 -0.15 -0.01
C PRO A 305 19.93 0.97 -1.06
N GLY A 306 20.65 2.06 -0.76
CA GLY A 306 20.89 3.16 -1.69
C GLY A 306 21.94 2.83 -2.74
N ALA A 307 22.94 2.00 -2.40
CA ALA A 307 24.00 1.58 -3.32
C ALA A 307 23.71 0.26 -4.05
N HIS A 308 22.96 -0.66 -3.43
CA HIS A 308 22.77 -2.04 -3.89
C HIS A 308 21.30 -2.37 -4.13
N LEU A 309 20.81 -1.96 -5.30
CA LEU A 309 19.38 -1.98 -5.60
C LEU A 309 18.80 -3.39 -5.71
N THR A 310 17.86 -3.73 -4.82
CA THR A 310 17.02 -4.92 -4.91
C THR A 310 15.69 -4.56 -5.56
N ILE A 311 15.40 -5.11 -6.73
CA ILE A 311 14.22 -4.77 -7.55
C ILE A 311 13.28 -5.97 -7.60
N LEU A 312 12.09 -5.81 -7.05
CA LEU A 312 10.95 -6.72 -7.23
C LEU A 312 10.10 -6.16 -8.38
N THR A 313 10.05 -6.87 -9.50
CA THR A 313 9.41 -6.37 -10.73
C THR A 313 8.27 -7.27 -11.20
N GLY A 314 7.22 -6.64 -11.71
CA GLY A 314 6.12 -7.28 -12.40
C GLY A 314 6.38 -7.57 -13.88
N ASN A 315 7.51 -7.11 -14.46
CA ASN A 315 7.89 -7.36 -15.85
C ASN A 315 8.26 -8.84 -16.05
N ILE A 316 7.27 -9.64 -16.42
CA ILE A 316 7.40 -11.08 -16.67
C ILE A 316 7.40 -11.32 -18.19
N GLY A 317 7.56 -12.57 -18.63
CA GLY A 317 7.46 -12.89 -20.07
C GLY A 317 8.44 -12.11 -20.97
N LEU A 318 7.92 -11.24 -21.84
CA LEU A 318 8.67 -10.46 -22.80
C LEU A 318 9.14 -9.12 -22.19
N PRO A 319 10.46 -8.86 -22.12
CA PRO A 319 10.98 -7.66 -21.50
C PRO A 319 10.37 -6.36 -22.06
N GLY A 320 9.65 -5.64 -21.20
CA GLY A 320 9.04 -4.34 -21.52
C GLY A 320 7.66 -4.42 -22.19
N ASP A 321 7.08 -5.60 -22.32
CA ASP A 321 5.68 -5.76 -22.73
C ASP A 321 4.75 -5.64 -21.52
N THR A 322 4.15 -4.47 -21.31
CA THR A 322 3.24 -4.26 -20.16
C THR A 322 2.00 -5.17 -20.19
N GLY A 323 1.69 -5.80 -21.33
CA GLY A 323 0.53 -6.66 -21.48
C GLY A 323 0.64 -7.99 -20.75
N ASP A 324 1.87 -8.44 -20.46
CA ASP A 324 2.11 -9.66 -19.69
C ASP A 324 2.55 -9.39 -18.25
N ASN A 325 2.74 -8.13 -17.84
CA ASN A 325 3.16 -7.79 -16.49
C ASN A 325 2.24 -8.36 -15.41
N THR A 326 2.82 -8.81 -14.30
CA THR A 326 2.08 -9.20 -13.10
C THR A 326 1.12 -8.10 -12.64
N MET A 327 -0.07 -8.51 -12.18
CA MET A 327 -1.10 -7.61 -11.65
C MET A 327 -0.68 -6.94 -10.36
N HIS A 328 -0.17 -7.72 -9.41
CA HIS A 328 0.31 -7.23 -8.11
C HIS A 328 1.71 -7.77 -7.90
N VAL A 329 2.74 -6.93 -7.83
CA VAL A 329 4.10 -7.43 -7.56
C VAL A 329 4.15 -8.09 -6.19
N ILE A 330 3.50 -7.47 -5.20
CA ILE A 330 3.43 -7.94 -3.82
C ILE A 330 1.97 -8.06 -3.35
N VAL A 331 1.67 -9.11 -2.59
CA VAL A 331 0.42 -9.25 -1.86
C VAL A 331 0.66 -9.48 -0.37
N ALA A 332 -0.10 -8.77 0.46
CA ALA A 332 -0.12 -8.91 1.91
C ALA A 332 -1.56 -9.16 2.36
N GLU A 333 -1.85 -10.38 2.82
CA GLU A 333 -3.20 -10.77 3.19
C GLU A 333 -3.20 -11.52 4.51
N ASP A 334 -4.06 -11.09 5.45
CA ASP A 334 -4.14 -11.65 6.80
C ASP A 334 -2.79 -11.67 7.56
N VAL A 335 -1.92 -10.70 7.26
CA VAL A 335 -0.62 -10.53 7.94
C VAL A 335 -0.64 -9.34 8.90
N ASN A 336 0.21 -9.39 9.92
CA ASN A 336 0.40 -8.33 10.90
C ASN A 336 1.80 -7.70 10.77
N ALA A 337 2.16 -6.82 11.69
CA ALA A 337 3.41 -6.03 11.66
C ALA A 337 4.69 -6.87 11.69
N THR A 338 4.61 -8.17 11.96
CA THR A 338 5.77 -9.10 11.87
C THR A 338 6.09 -9.51 10.43
N ALA A 339 5.23 -9.19 9.46
CA ALA A 339 5.53 -9.24 8.05
C ALA A 339 6.23 -7.93 7.66
N VAL A 340 7.54 -8.00 7.40
CA VAL A 340 8.39 -6.83 7.16
C VAL A 340 8.89 -6.82 5.73
N LEU A 341 8.79 -5.67 5.07
CA LEU A 341 9.41 -5.37 3.79
C LEU A 341 10.30 -4.14 3.95
N ASP A 342 11.59 -4.26 3.64
CA ASP A 342 12.57 -3.22 3.91
C ASP A 342 13.67 -3.14 2.83
N GLY A 343 13.93 -1.95 2.29
CA GLY A 343 15.07 -1.70 1.42
C GLY A 343 14.92 -2.25 -0.01
N VAL A 344 13.69 -2.27 -0.56
CA VAL A 344 13.42 -2.81 -1.91
C VAL A 344 12.72 -1.80 -2.82
N ILE A 345 12.93 -1.96 -4.13
CA ILE A 345 12.17 -1.29 -5.17
C ILE A 345 11.08 -2.23 -5.66
N VAL A 346 9.85 -1.75 -5.78
CA VAL A 346 8.67 -2.46 -6.28
C VAL A 346 8.17 -1.75 -7.53
N ARG A 347 8.22 -2.43 -8.69
CA ARG A 347 7.93 -1.78 -9.98
C ARG A 347 7.26 -2.65 -11.01
N ASP A 348 6.73 -2.01 -12.04
CA ASP A 348 6.14 -2.62 -13.23
C ASP A 348 4.91 -3.50 -12.94
N GLY A 349 4.24 -3.32 -11.80
CA GLY A 349 2.97 -4.00 -11.52
C GLY A 349 1.81 -3.34 -12.25
N ILE A 350 1.04 -4.09 -13.05
CA ILE A 350 -0.05 -3.57 -13.89
C ILE A 350 -1.36 -4.28 -13.53
N ALA A 351 -2.12 -3.69 -12.62
CA ALA A 351 -3.44 -4.14 -12.18
C ALA A 351 -4.53 -3.57 -13.10
N ASP A 352 -4.60 -3.95 -14.38
CA ASP A 352 -5.47 -3.30 -15.39
C ASP A 352 -6.71 -4.11 -15.82
N THR A 353 -6.93 -5.29 -15.23
CA THR A 353 -7.99 -6.18 -15.73
C THR A 353 -9.37 -5.76 -15.26
N GLN A 354 -10.33 -5.70 -16.19
CA GLN A 354 -11.77 -5.49 -15.94
C GLN A 354 -12.43 -6.70 -15.24
N SER A 355 -11.63 -7.59 -14.64
CA SER A 355 -12.12 -8.80 -13.99
C SER A 355 -12.87 -8.46 -12.70
N VAL A 356 -13.98 -9.16 -12.45
CA VAL A 356 -14.87 -8.99 -11.29
C VAL A 356 -14.23 -9.30 -9.92
N PHE A 357 -12.94 -9.66 -9.88
CA PHE A 357 -12.23 -10.09 -8.68
C PHE A 357 -11.39 -8.98 -8.01
N PHE A 358 -11.59 -7.71 -8.38
CA PHE A 358 -10.85 -6.56 -7.83
C PHE A 358 -9.32 -6.64 -8.04
N PHE A 359 -8.88 -7.30 -9.12
CA PHE A 359 -7.46 -7.34 -9.53
C PHE A 359 -7.00 -6.03 -10.19
N ASN A 360 -7.84 -5.00 -10.18
CA ASN A 360 -7.54 -3.70 -10.76
C ASN A 360 -7.06 -2.66 -9.74
N ARG A 361 -6.60 -3.11 -8.56
CA ARG A 361 -6.16 -2.25 -7.46
C ARG A 361 -4.85 -2.73 -6.86
N GLY A 362 -3.90 -1.84 -6.59
CA GLY A 362 -2.62 -2.22 -5.96
C GLY A 362 -1.63 -2.83 -6.96
N GLY A 363 -1.22 -2.09 -8.00
CA GLY A 363 -0.27 -2.58 -9.00
C GLY A 363 1.06 -3.04 -8.38
N GLY A 364 1.67 -2.16 -7.58
CA GLY A 364 2.88 -2.51 -6.81
C GLY A 364 2.57 -3.47 -5.67
N MET A 365 1.63 -3.09 -4.79
CA MET A 365 1.27 -3.89 -3.62
C MET A 365 -0.22 -3.84 -3.29
N ARG A 366 -0.80 -5.01 -3.01
CA ARG A 366 -2.18 -5.15 -2.52
C ARG A 366 -2.21 -5.65 -1.08
N VAL A 367 -2.88 -4.90 -0.20
CA VAL A 367 -2.95 -5.14 1.25
C VAL A 367 -4.40 -5.36 1.68
N LEU A 368 -4.73 -6.57 2.14
CA LEU A 368 -6.10 -6.95 2.52
C LEU A 368 -6.15 -7.53 3.94
N ASN A 369 -7.00 -6.98 4.79
CA ASN A 369 -7.16 -7.40 6.18
C ASN A 369 -5.81 -7.56 6.90
N ALA A 370 -4.88 -6.63 6.64
CA ALA A 370 -3.49 -6.79 7.02
C ALA A 370 -2.86 -5.49 7.57
N SER A 371 -1.76 -5.65 8.30
CA SER A 371 -1.00 -4.55 8.91
C SER A 371 0.52 -4.79 8.84
N PRO A 372 1.11 -5.00 7.65
CA PRO A 372 2.55 -5.19 7.50
C PRO A 372 3.35 -3.93 7.87
N SER A 373 4.65 -4.11 8.13
CA SER A 373 5.63 -3.02 8.26
C SER A 373 6.39 -2.85 6.94
N ILE A 374 6.35 -1.66 6.38
CA ILE A 374 6.98 -1.32 5.10
C ILE A 374 7.91 -0.13 5.35
N THR A 375 9.20 -0.30 5.11
CA THR A 375 10.22 0.72 5.45
C THR A 375 11.26 0.86 4.35
N ASP A 376 11.75 2.06 4.06
CA ASP A 376 12.84 2.28 3.09
C ASP A 376 12.59 1.60 1.74
N CYS A 377 11.34 1.65 1.26
CA CYS A 377 10.92 1.02 0.01
C CYS A 377 10.60 2.07 -1.05
N ARG A 378 10.83 1.74 -2.32
CA ARG A 378 10.40 2.56 -3.47
C ARG A 378 9.33 1.84 -4.27
N PHE A 379 8.14 2.42 -4.39
CA PHE A 379 7.10 1.99 -5.32
C PHE A 379 7.15 2.89 -6.54
N GLU A 380 7.54 2.33 -7.69
CA GLU A 380 7.69 3.11 -8.92
C GLU A 380 7.08 2.45 -10.15
N ASP A 381 6.62 3.25 -11.11
CA ASP A 381 6.14 2.78 -12.41
C ASP A 381 5.06 1.68 -12.29
N ASN A 382 4.23 1.72 -11.23
CA ASN A 382 3.12 0.77 -11.06
C ASN A 382 1.81 1.41 -11.51
N SER A 383 0.92 0.60 -12.07
CA SER A 383 -0.36 1.05 -12.59
C SER A 383 -1.51 0.20 -12.09
N ALA A 384 -2.65 0.85 -11.82
CA ALA A 384 -3.91 0.21 -11.51
C ALA A 384 -5.02 0.79 -12.39
N GLY A 385 -5.90 -0.07 -12.89
CA GLY A 385 -7.09 0.32 -13.65
C GLY A 385 -8.14 0.99 -12.78
N GLN A 386 -8.02 0.87 -11.46
CA GLN A 386 -8.88 1.51 -10.47
C GLN A 386 -8.07 2.34 -9.47
N ASN A 387 -7.53 1.72 -8.41
CA ASN A 387 -7.11 2.47 -7.22
C ASN A 387 -5.73 2.00 -6.76
N GLY A 388 -4.89 2.92 -6.26
CA GLY A 388 -3.60 2.57 -5.65
C GLY A 388 -2.63 1.93 -6.64
N GLY A 389 -2.14 2.68 -7.63
CA GLY A 389 -1.14 2.18 -8.58
C GLY A 389 0.07 1.58 -7.86
N GLY A 390 0.61 2.32 -6.88
CA GLY A 390 1.68 1.84 -6.00
C GLY A 390 1.20 0.86 -4.94
N LEU A 391 0.21 1.25 -4.12
CA LEU A 391 -0.25 0.47 -2.97
C LEU A 391 -1.77 0.64 -2.74
N TYR A 392 -2.48 -0.47 -2.56
CA TYR A 392 -3.90 -0.45 -2.20
C TYR A 392 -4.15 -1.13 -0.85
N CYS A 393 -4.94 -0.46 0.02
CA CYS A 393 -5.36 -0.95 1.33
C CYS A 393 -6.87 -1.13 1.41
N ASP A 394 -7.28 -2.33 1.81
CA ASP A 394 -8.67 -2.68 2.10
C ASP A 394 -8.77 -3.31 3.51
N ALA A 395 -9.57 -2.69 4.38
CA ALA A 395 -9.71 -3.07 5.79
C ALA A 395 -8.35 -3.30 6.48
N SER A 396 -7.38 -2.43 6.20
CA SER A 396 -5.96 -2.64 6.51
C SER A 396 -5.32 -1.44 7.20
N SER A 397 -4.28 -1.70 7.99
CA SER A 397 -3.57 -0.67 8.77
C SER A 397 -2.05 -0.91 8.75
N PRO A 398 -1.40 -0.86 7.57
CA PRO A 398 0.06 -0.96 7.49
C PRO A 398 0.74 0.24 8.15
N THR A 399 1.98 0.03 8.62
CA THR A 399 2.92 1.13 8.91
C THR A 399 3.85 1.28 7.73
N ILE A 400 3.92 2.49 7.17
CA ILE A 400 4.70 2.83 5.99
C ILE A 400 5.64 3.97 6.40
N ALA A 401 6.95 3.74 6.36
CA ALA A 401 7.93 4.71 6.85
C ALA A 401 9.09 4.87 5.86
N GLU A 402 9.55 6.10 5.64
CA GLU A 402 10.75 6.38 4.83
C GLU A 402 10.64 5.82 3.40
N CYS A 403 9.42 5.70 2.87
CA CYS A 403 9.16 5.15 1.55
C CYS A 403 9.00 6.25 0.49
N THR A 404 9.33 5.91 -0.75
CA THR A 404 9.08 6.76 -1.92
C THR A 404 8.05 6.12 -2.84
N PHE A 405 7.03 6.88 -3.22
CA PHE A 405 6.05 6.53 -4.25
C PHE A 405 6.24 7.47 -5.44
N GLU A 406 6.73 6.96 -6.55
CA GLU A 406 7.11 7.77 -7.71
C GLU A 406 6.45 7.26 -8.99
N GLN A 407 5.85 8.16 -9.78
CA GLN A 407 5.35 7.82 -11.13
C GLN A 407 4.36 6.65 -11.16
N ASN A 408 3.59 6.45 -10.09
CA ASN A 408 2.54 5.45 -10.07
C ASN A 408 1.22 6.04 -10.61
N SER A 409 0.41 5.20 -11.26
CA SER A 409 -0.80 5.64 -11.94
C SER A 409 -2.07 4.86 -11.59
N ALA A 410 -3.20 5.57 -11.59
CA ALA A 410 -4.54 5.01 -11.47
C ALA A 410 -5.44 5.52 -12.61
N SER A 411 -5.96 4.63 -13.46
CA SER A 411 -6.59 5.00 -14.74
C SER A 411 -8.12 4.91 -14.76
N SER A 412 -8.80 5.07 -13.63
CA SER A 412 -10.27 5.06 -13.60
C SER A 412 -10.85 6.46 -13.75
N GLU A 413 -11.79 6.61 -14.66
CA GLU A 413 -12.58 7.84 -14.83
C GLU A 413 -13.82 7.90 -13.93
N ASP A 414 -14.23 6.78 -13.30
CA ASP A 414 -15.55 6.63 -12.67
C ASP A 414 -15.55 6.40 -11.14
N PHE A 415 -14.47 5.86 -10.54
CA PHE A 415 -14.40 5.52 -9.10
C PHE A 415 -12.94 5.73 -8.57
N PRO A 416 -12.70 5.76 -7.24
CA PRO A 416 -11.67 6.61 -6.60
C PRO A 416 -10.22 6.30 -7.00
N GLY A 417 -9.40 7.32 -7.23
CA GLY A 417 -8.02 7.22 -7.68
C GLY A 417 -6.99 6.90 -6.58
N GLY A 418 -6.02 7.78 -6.35
CA GLY A 418 -4.84 7.47 -5.53
C GLY A 418 -3.74 6.80 -6.34
N GLY A 419 -3.16 7.53 -7.30
CA GLY A 419 -2.12 7.00 -8.22
C GLY A 419 -0.99 6.28 -7.50
N ALA A 420 -0.56 6.82 -6.35
CA ALA A 420 0.35 6.12 -5.44
C ALA A 420 -0.38 5.17 -4.49
N MET A 421 -1.32 5.69 -3.69
CA MET A 421 -1.91 4.96 -2.58
C MET A 421 -3.41 5.18 -2.46
N ALA A 422 -4.17 4.11 -2.25
CA ALA A 422 -5.61 4.20 -1.99
C ALA A 422 -6.01 3.39 -0.76
N ASN A 423 -6.84 3.98 0.11
CA ASN A 423 -7.29 3.40 1.37
C ASN A 423 -8.81 3.32 1.44
N GLU A 424 -9.33 2.12 1.66
CA GLU A 424 -10.76 1.84 1.68
C GLU A 424 -11.19 0.99 2.88
N ASN A 425 -12.50 1.02 3.16
CA ASN A 425 -13.19 0.13 4.09
C ASN A 425 -12.61 0.15 5.51
N ALA A 426 -12.58 1.33 6.13
CA ALA A 426 -12.06 1.56 7.47
C ALA A 426 -10.57 1.22 7.62
N SER A 427 -9.81 1.34 6.54
CA SER A 427 -8.35 1.29 6.58
C SER A 427 -7.81 2.47 7.40
N ALA A 428 -6.73 2.24 8.14
CA ALA A 428 -6.10 3.25 8.98
C ALA A 428 -4.56 3.14 8.92
N PRO A 429 -3.95 3.37 7.74
CA PRO A 429 -2.51 3.33 7.60
C PRO A 429 -1.84 4.47 8.38
N VAL A 430 -0.63 4.21 8.87
CA VAL A 430 0.26 5.21 9.46
C VAL A 430 1.43 5.40 8.50
N VAL A 431 1.57 6.62 7.97
CA VAL A 431 2.54 6.98 6.94
C VAL A 431 3.47 8.06 7.49
N ILE A 432 4.77 7.77 7.53
CA ILE A 432 5.76 8.60 8.22
C ILE A 432 6.93 8.88 7.27
N ASP A 433 7.31 10.15 7.14
CA ASP A 433 8.50 10.58 6.40
C ASP A 433 8.59 9.99 4.98
N CYS A 434 7.43 9.88 4.33
CA CYS A 434 7.32 9.33 2.97
C CYS A 434 7.24 10.43 1.92
N LEU A 435 7.67 10.09 0.71
CA LEU A 435 7.72 11.00 -0.44
C LEU A 435 6.83 10.50 -1.57
N PHE A 436 5.93 11.34 -2.07
CA PHE A 436 4.99 11.06 -3.16
C PHE A 436 5.27 12.01 -4.33
N ILE A 437 5.89 11.49 -5.40
CA ILE A 437 6.41 12.30 -6.52
C ILE A 437 5.74 11.91 -7.83
N ASN A 438 5.21 12.90 -8.55
CA ASN A 438 4.75 12.74 -9.92
C ASN A 438 3.79 11.55 -10.11
N ASN A 439 2.97 11.24 -9.10
CA ASN A 439 1.94 10.22 -9.23
C ASN A 439 0.71 10.82 -9.91
N HIS A 440 -0.04 9.96 -10.60
CA HIS A 440 -1.16 10.38 -11.43
C HIS A 440 -2.41 9.56 -11.16
N ALA A 441 -3.55 10.21 -11.01
CA ALA A 441 -4.84 9.54 -11.07
C ALA A 441 -5.74 10.28 -12.06
N ASP A 442 -6.44 9.55 -12.93
CA ASP A 442 -7.32 10.18 -13.92
C ASP A 442 -8.45 10.99 -13.26
N TYR A 443 -8.91 10.57 -12.07
CA TYR A 443 -10.06 11.18 -11.40
C TYR A 443 -9.69 11.94 -10.11
N VAL A 444 -9.42 11.25 -9.01
CA VAL A 444 -9.27 11.88 -7.68
C VAL A 444 -7.96 11.47 -7.01
N GLY A 445 -7.34 12.39 -6.27
CA GLY A 445 -6.16 12.10 -5.45
C GLY A 445 -4.97 11.62 -6.26
N GLY A 446 -4.22 12.53 -6.91
CA GLY A 446 -3.12 12.12 -7.80
C GLY A 446 -2.08 11.22 -7.12
N ALA A 447 -1.81 11.45 -5.83
CA ALA A 447 -1.05 10.54 -4.98
C ALA A 447 -1.95 9.65 -4.13
N VAL A 448 -2.80 10.24 -3.29
CA VAL A 448 -3.52 9.53 -2.23
C VAL A 448 -5.02 9.74 -2.33
N THR A 449 -5.78 8.65 -2.20
CA THR A 449 -7.22 8.71 -1.91
C THR A 449 -7.55 7.98 -0.61
N ASN A 450 -8.31 8.65 0.26
CA ASN A 450 -8.86 8.06 1.49
C ASN A 450 -10.40 8.04 1.43
N TYR A 451 -11.00 6.85 1.43
CA TYR A 451 -12.45 6.70 1.43
C TYR A 451 -12.94 5.85 2.59
N ASN A 452 -13.78 6.42 3.46
CA ASN A 452 -14.21 5.81 4.73
C ASN A 452 -13.02 5.24 5.52
N SER A 453 -11.88 5.94 5.53
CA SER A 453 -10.59 5.40 6.00
C SER A 453 -9.74 6.51 6.62
N PRO A 454 -9.64 6.60 7.97
CA PRO A 454 -8.87 7.65 8.64
C PRO A 454 -7.38 7.30 8.64
N ALA A 455 -6.63 7.88 7.70
CA ALA A 455 -5.18 7.71 7.59
C ALA A 455 -4.42 8.78 8.40
N VAL A 456 -3.20 8.47 8.84
CA VAL A 456 -2.31 9.44 9.51
C VAL A 456 -1.02 9.59 8.71
N PHE A 457 -0.74 10.83 8.30
CA PHE A 457 0.49 11.21 7.60
C PHE A 457 1.30 12.16 8.48
N THR A 458 2.59 11.86 8.67
CA THR A 458 3.51 12.70 9.45
C THR A 458 4.80 12.92 8.69
N GLY A 459 5.22 14.17 8.50
CA GLY A 459 6.49 14.49 7.83
C GLY A 459 6.53 14.19 6.33
N CYS A 460 5.40 13.81 5.72
CA CYS A 460 5.34 13.39 4.32
C CYS A 460 5.41 14.56 3.35
N ARG A 461 5.91 14.31 2.14
CA ARG A 461 6.00 15.29 1.05
C ARG A 461 5.27 14.80 -0.20
N PHE A 462 4.44 15.67 -0.78
CA PHE A 462 3.66 15.44 -2.00
C PHE A 462 4.10 16.46 -3.05
N VAL A 463 4.80 16.00 -4.08
CA VAL A 463 5.44 16.86 -5.08
C VAL A 463 4.99 16.50 -6.49
N GLY A 464 4.44 17.47 -7.22
CA GLY A 464 4.16 17.31 -8.65
C GLY A 464 3.10 16.25 -8.99
N ASN A 465 2.24 15.86 -8.04
CA ASN A 465 1.19 14.87 -8.29
C ASN A 465 0.03 15.52 -9.05
N THR A 466 -0.68 14.71 -9.84
CA THR A 466 -1.70 15.22 -10.76
C THR A 466 -2.99 14.40 -10.77
N SER A 467 -4.13 15.07 -10.84
CA SER A 467 -5.45 14.44 -11.05
C SER A 467 -6.48 15.43 -11.59
N GLN A 468 -7.74 15.01 -11.78
CA GLN A 468 -8.84 15.93 -12.04
C GLN A 468 -9.26 16.72 -10.78
N TYR A 469 -9.28 16.05 -9.63
CA TYR A 469 -9.69 16.61 -8.33
C TYR A 469 -8.70 16.19 -7.24
N GLY A 470 -8.22 17.15 -6.44
CA GLY A 470 -7.25 16.85 -5.38
C GLY A 470 -5.91 16.39 -5.98
N GLY A 471 -5.12 17.32 -6.53
CA GLY A 471 -3.93 16.97 -7.32
C GLY A 471 -2.94 16.06 -6.58
N ALA A 472 -2.83 16.20 -5.26
CA ALA A 472 -2.14 15.23 -4.41
C ALA A 472 -3.10 14.29 -3.70
N VAL A 473 -4.09 14.83 -2.98
CA VAL A 473 -4.90 14.07 -2.04
C VAL A 473 -6.38 14.33 -2.25
N GLU A 474 -7.15 13.25 -2.32
CA GLU A 474 -8.58 13.29 -2.04
C GLU A 474 -8.84 12.65 -0.66
N ASN A 475 -9.54 13.38 0.20
CA ASN A 475 -10.00 12.88 1.48
C ASN A 475 -11.54 12.83 1.49
N GLY A 476 -12.04 11.69 1.03
CA GLY A 476 -13.45 11.42 0.82
C GLY A 476 -14.24 11.13 2.11
N ALA A 477 -15.51 10.78 1.91
CA ALA A 477 -16.49 10.72 2.99
C ALA A 477 -16.13 9.72 4.08
N GLY A 478 -16.28 10.11 5.34
CA GLY A 478 -15.99 9.27 6.51
C GLY A 478 -14.51 9.09 6.83
N SER A 479 -13.60 9.80 6.14
CA SER A 479 -12.16 9.75 6.36
C SER A 479 -11.68 10.92 7.22
N ASP A 480 -11.79 10.86 8.54
CA ASP A 480 -11.24 11.91 9.43
C ASP A 480 -9.72 11.75 9.64
N SER A 481 -8.99 11.89 8.54
CA SER A 481 -7.53 11.70 8.46
C SER A 481 -6.75 12.84 9.13
N ALA A 482 -5.50 12.59 9.48
CA ALA A 482 -4.58 13.59 10.03
C ALA A 482 -3.33 13.75 9.17
N PHE A 483 -2.96 15.00 8.89
CA PHE A 483 -1.74 15.38 8.18
C PHE A 483 -0.94 16.33 9.09
N LEU A 484 0.21 15.87 9.55
CA LEU A 484 1.05 16.57 10.51
C LEU A 484 2.40 16.87 9.87
N ASN A 485 2.82 18.14 9.86
CA ASN A 485 4.10 18.56 9.28
C ASN A 485 4.32 18.05 7.85
N CYS A 486 3.25 18.00 7.04
CA CYS A 486 3.30 17.52 5.65
C CYS A 486 3.48 18.68 4.66
N GLY A 487 4.20 18.43 3.58
CA GLY A 487 4.43 19.39 2.48
C GLY A 487 3.68 19.02 1.20
N PHE A 488 3.05 19.99 0.56
CA PHE A 488 2.36 19.85 -0.72
C PHE A 488 2.89 20.89 -1.70
N HIS A 489 3.64 20.45 -2.69
CA HIS A 489 4.42 21.31 -3.57
C HIS A 489 4.08 21.02 -5.04
N ALA A 490 3.70 22.06 -5.79
CA ALA A 490 3.45 21.99 -7.23
C ALA A 490 2.49 20.87 -7.68
N ASN A 491 1.53 20.48 -6.85
CA ASN A 491 0.50 19.51 -7.26
C ASN A 491 -0.55 20.21 -8.14
N VAL A 492 -1.11 19.46 -9.09
CA VAL A 492 -2.00 20.03 -10.11
C VAL A 492 -3.30 19.24 -10.19
N ALA A 493 -4.42 19.92 -9.99
CA ALA A 493 -5.75 19.42 -10.31
C ALA A 493 -6.28 20.08 -11.58
N GLU A 494 -6.86 19.32 -12.50
CA GLU A 494 -7.52 19.89 -13.69
C GLU A 494 -8.66 20.83 -13.29
N PHE A 495 -9.45 20.46 -12.28
CA PHE A 495 -10.63 21.21 -11.87
C PHE A 495 -10.39 21.96 -10.57
N HIS A 496 -10.37 21.26 -9.44
CA HIS A 496 -10.31 21.91 -8.13
C HIS A 496 -9.51 21.13 -7.09
N GLY A 497 -9.06 21.85 -6.05
CA GLY A 497 -8.21 21.27 -5.00
C GLY A 497 -6.82 20.95 -5.55
N GLY A 498 -6.04 21.97 -5.92
CA GLY A 498 -4.76 21.75 -6.59
C GLY A 498 -3.81 20.84 -5.82
N ALA A 499 -3.80 20.88 -4.49
CA ALA A 499 -3.23 19.81 -3.66
C ALA A 499 -4.30 18.88 -3.10
N PHE A 500 -5.36 19.45 -2.51
CA PHE A 500 -6.21 18.73 -1.58
C PHE A 500 -7.69 18.93 -1.91
N ASP A 501 -8.43 17.84 -2.07
CA ASP A 501 -9.89 17.87 -2.16
C ASP A 501 -10.52 17.14 -0.98
N ILE A 502 -11.50 17.79 -0.33
CA ILE A 502 -12.11 17.32 0.92
C ILE A 502 -13.62 17.21 0.72
N ILE A 503 -14.13 15.98 0.79
CA ILE A 503 -15.53 15.67 0.51
C ILE A 503 -16.12 14.87 1.67
N GLY A 504 -17.13 15.42 2.36
CA GLY A 504 -17.85 14.73 3.44
C GLY A 504 -16.98 14.26 4.62
N SER A 505 -15.89 14.97 4.93
CA SER A 505 -14.94 14.61 5.98
C SER A 505 -14.42 15.81 6.78
N GLY A 506 -13.82 15.56 7.94
CA GLY A 506 -13.24 16.58 8.82
C GLY A 506 -11.78 16.32 9.17
N PRO A 507 -10.86 16.30 8.18
CA PRO A 507 -9.46 16.03 8.47
C PRO A 507 -8.81 17.12 9.33
N LEU A 508 -7.78 16.72 10.09
CA LEU A 508 -6.86 17.63 10.77
C LEU A 508 -5.63 17.86 9.88
N LEU A 509 -5.36 19.12 9.56
CA LEU A 509 -4.12 19.54 8.92
C LEU A 509 -3.36 20.45 9.87
N ALA A 510 -2.19 20.03 10.34
CA ALA A 510 -1.45 20.77 11.35
C ALA A 510 0.03 20.89 11.02
N GLY A 511 0.58 22.10 11.03
CA GLY A 511 1.99 22.34 10.69
C GLY A 511 2.32 22.13 9.21
N CYS A 512 1.33 22.10 8.32
CA CYS A 512 1.55 21.77 6.91
C CYS A 512 1.94 22.97 6.05
N VAL A 513 2.67 22.72 4.98
CA VAL A 513 3.08 23.72 3.97
C VAL A 513 2.46 23.38 2.62
N PHE A 514 1.87 24.37 1.95
CA PHE A 514 1.30 24.27 0.60
C PHE A 514 1.91 25.34 -0.29
N THR A 515 2.70 24.94 -1.30
CA THR A 515 3.33 25.87 -2.25
C THR A 515 3.07 25.51 -3.70
N ALA A 516 2.79 26.53 -4.52
CA ALA A 516 2.56 26.44 -5.97
C ALA A 516 1.55 25.38 -6.43
N ASN A 517 0.63 24.94 -5.57
CA ASN A 517 -0.39 23.99 -6.00
C ASN A 517 -1.42 24.70 -6.88
N THR A 518 -1.87 24.03 -7.93
CA THR A 518 -2.66 24.65 -8.99
C THR A 518 -3.95 23.88 -9.26
N ALA A 519 -5.08 24.57 -9.18
CA ALA A 519 -6.34 24.15 -9.80
C ALA A 519 -6.46 24.87 -11.15
N VAL A 520 -6.41 24.14 -12.26
CA VAL A 520 -6.27 24.76 -13.58
C VAL A 520 -7.55 25.51 -14.00
N ASN A 521 -8.70 24.85 -13.89
CA ASN A 521 -9.93 25.38 -14.50
C ASN A 521 -10.96 25.96 -13.51
N ASN A 522 -10.92 25.60 -12.22
CA ASN A 522 -11.97 26.02 -11.27
C ASN A 522 -11.45 26.78 -10.05
N TYR A 523 -11.14 26.12 -8.94
CA TYR A 523 -10.94 26.82 -7.66
C TYR A 523 -10.18 26.01 -6.62
N GLY A 524 -9.69 26.69 -5.58
CA GLY A 524 -9.00 26.05 -4.45
C GLY A 524 -7.62 25.55 -4.86
N GLY A 525 -6.69 26.44 -5.13
CA GLY A 525 -5.34 26.07 -5.58
C GLY A 525 -4.59 25.21 -4.56
N ALA A 526 -4.71 25.51 -3.26
CA ALA A 526 -4.26 24.58 -2.23
C ALA A 526 -5.34 23.54 -1.91
N MET A 527 -6.57 23.99 -1.62
CA MET A 527 -7.59 23.13 -1.04
C MET A 527 -9.03 23.49 -1.42
N THR A 528 -9.88 22.46 -1.54
CA THR A 528 -11.34 22.58 -1.60
C THR A 528 -12.08 21.85 -0.49
N THR A 529 -13.29 22.32 -0.16
CA THR A 529 -14.21 21.63 0.76
C THR A 529 -15.62 21.53 0.20
N PHE A 530 -16.19 20.31 0.19
CA PHE A 530 -17.53 20.00 -0.32
C PHE A 530 -18.36 19.14 0.64
N ALA A 531 -19.64 18.95 0.33
CA ALA A 531 -20.50 17.90 0.88
C ALA A 531 -20.50 17.79 2.42
N ASN A 532 -20.68 18.92 3.13
CA ASN A 532 -20.65 19.00 4.60
C ASN A 532 -19.28 18.74 5.26
N SER A 533 -18.17 18.93 4.54
CA SER A 533 -16.83 18.87 5.13
C SER A 533 -16.59 19.97 6.16
N SER A 534 -15.77 19.66 7.17
CA SER A 534 -15.40 20.57 8.26
C SER A 534 -13.96 20.34 8.73
N PRO A 535 -12.95 20.55 7.86
CA PRO A 535 -11.56 20.34 8.26
C PRO A 535 -11.11 21.36 9.29
N THR A 536 -10.19 20.94 10.15
CA THR A 536 -9.50 21.81 11.11
C THR A 536 -8.07 22.00 10.63
N ILE A 537 -7.68 23.26 10.39
CA ILE A 537 -6.40 23.64 9.82
C ILE A 537 -5.67 24.49 10.85
N VAL A 538 -4.51 24.04 11.33
CA VAL A 538 -3.79 24.70 12.42
C VAL A 538 -2.34 24.91 12.07
N ASN A 539 -1.83 26.14 12.23
CA ASN A 539 -0.41 26.42 12.00
C ASN A 539 0.06 25.97 10.61
N CYS A 540 -0.75 26.19 9.58
CA CYS A 540 -0.38 25.87 8.20
C CYS A 540 0.05 27.13 7.44
N THR A 541 0.96 26.95 6.48
CA THR A 541 1.43 28.00 5.57
C THR A 541 1.02 27.66 4.13
N MET A 542 0.28 28.55 3.47
CA MET A 542 -0.18 28.40 2.08
C MET A 542 0.33 29.58 1.25
N VAL A 543 1.30 29.33 0.36
CA VAL A 543 2.00 30.37 -0.39
C VAL A 543 2.01 30.08 -1.88
N GLY A 544 1.67 31.08 -2.71
CA GLY A 544 1.83 30.97 -4.16
C GLY A 544 0.91 29.94 -4.84
N ASN A 545 -0.16 29.49 -4.19
CA ASN A 545 -1.10 28.54 -4.80
C ASN A 545 -2.05 29.26 -5.77
N ASN A 546 -2.41 28.59 -6.86
CA ASN A 546 -3.22 29.17 -7.93
C ASN A 546 -4.56 28.46 -8.10
N GLY A 547 -5.65 29.18 -7.90
CA GLY A 547 -7.01 28.66 -7.89
C GLY A 547 -7.72 28.75 -9.23
N GLY A 548 -7.04 28.93 -10.35
CA GLY A 548 -7.70 29.07 -11.66
C GLY A 548 -8.69 30.24 -11.64
N ALA A 549 -9.99 29.96 -11.51
CA ALA A 549 -11.02 30.99 -11.40
C ALA A 549 -11.11 31.67 -10.02
N LEU A 550 -11.13 30.93 -8.91
CA LEU A 550 -11.45 31.48 -7.57
C LEU A 550 -10.68 30.80 -6.43
N GLY A 551 -10.42 31.51 -5.33
CA GLY A 551 -9.82 30.92 -4.12
C GLY A 551 -8.47 30.25 -4.38
N GLY A 552 -7.42 31.06 -4.57
CA GLY A 552 -6.04 30.59 -4.75
C GLY A 552 -5.55 29.66 -3.67
N ALA A 553 -5.84 29.96 -2.39
CA ALA A 553 -5.54 29.03 -1.30
C ALA A 553 -6.73 28.09 -1.07
N ILE A 554 -7.83 28.60 -0.53
CA ILE A 554 -8.98 27.79 -0.13
C ILE A 554 -10.24 28.22 -0.89
N ALA A 555 -10.99 27.26 -1.41
CA ALA A 555 -12.36 27.45 -1.86
C ALA A 555 -13.32 26.53 -1.11
N ASN A 556 -14.25 27.14 -0.37
CA ASN A 556 -15.19 26.45 0.50
C ASN A 556 -16.62 26.45 -0.08
N ASP A 557 -17.15 25.25 -0.31
CA ASP A 557 -18.54 24.98 -0.72
C ASP A 557 -19.27 24.08 0.30
N SER A 558 -18.87 24.15 1.57
CA SER A 558 -19.43 23.34 2.66
C SER A 558 -19.79 24.19 3.88
N ASN A 559 -19.99 23.55 5.05
CA ASN A 559 -20.38 24.23 6.29
C ASN A 559 -19.27 25.15 6.87
N GLY A 560 -18.09 25.19 6.25
CA GLY A 560 -16.99 26.09 6.59
C GLY A 560 -15.80 25.39 7.26
N PRO A 561 -14.58 25.49 6.72
CA PRO A 561 -13.36 25.05 7.41
C PRO A 561 -13.02 25.97 8.59
N THR A 562 -12.31 25.45 9.59
CA THR A 562 -11.78 26.25 10.71
C THR A 562 -10.27 26.37 10.61
N LEU A 563 -9.76 27.60 10.52
CA LEU A 563 -8.34 27.90 10.46
C LEU A 563 -7.90 28.59 11.76
N HIS A 564 -6.84 28.06 12.35
CA HIS A 564 -6.12 28.65 13.47
C HIS A 564 -4.67 28.90 13.10
N ASN A 565 -4.14 30.07 13.44
CA ASN A 565 -2.70 30.37 13.32
C ASN A 565 -2.15 30.14 11.91
N CYS A 566 -2.97 30.31 10.86
CA CYS A 566 -2.56 30.01 9.49
C CYS A 566 -2.00 31.26 8.78
N LEU A 567 -1.09 31.04 7.82
CA LEU A 567 -0.51 32.07 6.97
C LEU A 567 -0.91 31.80 5.52
N LEU A 568 -1.64 32.73 4.91
CA LEU A 568 -2.07 32.65 3.51
C LEU A 568 -1.53 33.88 2.77
N TRP A 569 -0.60 33.67 1.83
CA TRP A 569 0.11 34.75 1.16
C TRP A 569 0.39 34.43 -0.30
N GLU A 570 0.33 35.43 -1.18
CA GLU A 570 0.65 35.27 -2.61
C GLU A 570 -0.17 34.21 -3.35
N ASN A 571 -1.28 33.74 -2.79
CA ASN A 571 -2.19 32.87 -3.50
C ASN A 571 -3.01 33.68 -4.50
N THR A 572 -3.18 33.16 -5.71
CA THR A 572 -3.80 33.87 -6.84
C THR A 572 -5.00 33.13 -7.41
N ALA A 573 -5.89 33.89 -8.04
CA ALA A 573 -6.93 33.37 -8.92
C ALA A 573 -7.30 34.46 -9.94
N ASP A 574 -7.94 34.07 -11.05
CA ASP A 574 -8.34 34.96 -12.15
C ASP A 574 -9.40 36.00 -11.70
N PHE A 575 -10.22 35.64 -10.72
CA PHE A 575 -11.28 36.49 -10.19
C PHE A 575 -11.18 36.67 -8.66
N GLY A 576 -11.90 37.67 -8.16
CA GLY A 576 -11.88 38.07 -6.75
C GLY A 576 -10.81 39.11 -6.43
N ASN A 577 -11.02 39.81 -5.32
CA ASN A 577 -10.00 40.70 -4.76
C ASN A 577 -8.89 39.90 -4.02
N VAL A 578 -7.84 40.58 -3.56
CA VAL A 578 -6.68 39.91 -2.92
C VAL A 578 -7.06 39.03 -1.72
N GLU A 579 -8.01 39.47 -0.88
CA GLU A 579 -8.51 38.68 0.27
C GLU A 579 -9.32 37.46 -0.19
N GLU A 580 -10.18 37.65 -1.19
CA GLU A 580 -10.99 36.60 -1.82
C GLU A 580 -10.15 35.55 -2.57
N GLN A 581 -8.97 35.93 -3.05
CA GLN A 581 -7.99 34.99 -3.61
C GLN A 581 -7.33 34.13 -2.52
N GLN A 582 -7.30 34.56 -1.26
CA GLN A 582 -6.80 33.70 -0.18
C GLN A 582 -7.88 32.69 0.24
N VAL A 583 -9.11 33.16 0.45
CA VAL A 583 -10.24 32.34 0.86
C VAL A 583 -11.51 32.76 0.11
N TRP A 584 -12.08 31.83 -0.64
CA TRP A 584 -13.37 32.00 -1.28
C TRP A 584 -14.43 31.13 -0.60
N ASN A 585 -15.61 31.69 -0.31
CA ASN A 585 -16.75 30.94 0.23
C ASN A 585 -17.92 30.99 -0.76
N PHE A 586 -18.28 29.84 -1.35
CA PHE A 586 -19.51 29.66 -2.11
C PHE A 586 -20.71 29.42 -1.18
N ALA A 587 -20.48 28.60 -0.16
CA ALA A 587 -21.44 28.25 0.88
C ALA A 587 -20.75 28.18 2.24
N GLY A 588 -21.55 28.32 3.31
CA GLY A 588 -21.02 28.39 4.67
C GLY A 588 -20.07 29.58 4.90
N GLN A 589 -19.36 29.55 6.02
CA GLN A 589 -18.36 30.57 6.34
C GLN A 589 -17.11 29.91 6.90
N THR A 590 -15.97 30.19 6.27
CA THR A 590 -14.66 29.84 6.83
C THR A 590 -14.43 30.60 8.14
N MET A 591 -14.10 29.88 9.20
CA MET A 591 -13.82 30.44 10.53
C MET A 591 -12.33 30.72 10.68
N LEU A 592 -11.94 32.00 10.66
CA LEU A 592 -10.53 32.43 10.76
C LEU A 592 -10.18 32.89 12.18
N ARG A 593 -9.12 32.36 12.78
CA ARG A 593 -8.67 32.75 14.13
C ARG A 593 -7.16 32.86 14.18
N TYR A 594 -6.66 34.05 14.53
CA TYR A 594 -5.23 34.36 14.60
C TYR A 594 -4.49 34.05 13.30
N CYS A 595 -5.13 34.23 12.15
CA CYS A 595 -4.52 34.01 10.85
C CYS A 595 -3.89 35.28 10.27
N THR A 596 -2.89 35.13 9.42
CA THR A 596 -2.32 36.21 8.59
C THR A 596 -2.73 35.96 7.14
N LEU A 597 -3.51 36.87 6.54
CA LEU A 597 -4.01 36.73 5.18
C LEU A 597 -3.68 37.97 4.34
N GLN A 598 -3.16 37.77 3.13
CA GLN A 598 -2.93 38.86 2.21
C GLN A 598 -4.24 39.59 1.86
N GLY A 599 -4.21 40.92 1.88
CA GLY A 599 -5.37 41.75 1.54
C GLY A 599 -6.45 41.84 2.61
N TRP A 600 -6.21 41.34 3.84
CA TRP A 600 -7.19 41.32 4.93
C TRP A 600 -7.97 42.63 5.09
N THR A 601 -9.28 42.57 4.89
CA THR A 601 -10.20 43.71 5.07
C THR A 601 -11.05 43.58 6.34
N GLY A 602 -11.14 42.37 6.90
CA GLY A 602 -12.04 42.05 8.01
C GLY A 602 -13.39 41.48 7.55
N ALA A 603 -13.67 41.43 6.24
CA ALA A 603 -14.95 40.99 5.71
C ALA A 603 -15.25 39.51 6.00
N LEU A 604 -14.21 38.66 6.04
CA LEU A 604 -14.34 37.24 6.39
C LEU A 604 -14.56 36.99 7.90
N GLY A 605 -14.47 38.03 8.74
CA GLY A 605 -14.75 37.96 10.17
C GLY A 605 -13.69 37.22 11.00
N GLY A 606 -14.11 36.60 12.10
CA GLY A 606 -13.19 35.91 13.01
C GLY A 606 -12.45 36.82 13.99
N ILE A 607 -11.42 36.29 14.66
CA ILE A 607 -10.71 37.00 15.74
C ILE A 607 -9.19 36.97 15.53
N GLY A 608 -8.49 38.02 15.95
CA GLY A 608 -7.02 38.05 15.95
C GLY A 608 -6.37 38.03 14.56
N ASN A 609 -7.15 38.12 13.48
CA ASN A 609 -6.64 38.06 12.10
C ASN A 609 -5.97 39.39 11.69
N ASN A 610 -4.97 39.32 10.82
CA ASN A 610 -4.31 40.50 10.27
C ASN A 610 -3.85 40.29 8.82
N GLY A 611 -3.49 41.37 8.12
CA GLY A 611 -2.96 41.32 6.75
C GLY A 611 -1.63 42.01 6.57
N SER A 612 -0.82 42.06 7.63
CA SER A 612 0.55 42.58 7.55
C SER A 612 1.42 41.61 6.77
N ASP A 613 2.38 42.13 6.02
CA ASP A 613 3.38 41.33 5.33
C ASP A 613 4.09 40.38 6.32
N PRO A 614 4.02 39.05 6.11
CA PRO A 614 4.66 38.07 6.97
C PRO A 614 6.19 38.04 6.81
N LYS A 615 6.75 38.75 5.83
CA LYS A 615 8.20 38.82 5.56
C LYS A 615 8.82 37.43 5.42
N LEU A 616 8.36 36.67 4.43
CA LEU A 616 8.89 35.34 4.15
C LEU A 616 10.38 35.40 3.73
N LEU A 617 11.13 34.34 4.03
CA LEU A 617 12.58 34.28 3.86
C LEU A 617 13.00 34.14 2.39
N ASP A 618 12.65 33.05 1.72
CA ASP A 618 12.91 32.84 0.30
C ASP A 618 11.88 31.88 -0.31
N PRO A 619 10.64 32.36 -0.58
CA PRO A 619 9.54 31.48 -0.99
C PRO A 619 9.76 30.70 -2.28
N ALA A 620 10.71 31.09 -3.12
CA ALA A 620 11.06 30.42 -4.38
C ALA A 620 12.35 29.59 -4.28
N GLY A 621 12.91 29.49 -3.06
CA GLY A 621 14.10 28.71 -2.81
C GLY A 621 15.33 29.12 -3.64
N ARG A 622 16.31 28.23 -3.62
CA ARG A 622 17.59 28.38 -4.30
C ARG A 622 17.44 28.32 -5.81
N ASP A 623 16.50 27.54 -6.31
CA ASP A 623 16.26 27.37 -7.74
C ASP A 623 15.39 28.49 -8.36
N GLN A 624 14.93 29.44 -7.53
CA GLN A 624 14.06 30.56 -7.90
C GLN A 624 12.72 30.12 -8.50
N THR A 625 12.30 28.89 -8.22
CA THR A 625 11.06 28.29 -8.69
C THR A 625 10.21 27.94 -7.47
N ILE A 626 9.08 28.63 -7.28
CA ILE A 626 8.14 28.25 -6.22
C ILE A 626 7.55 26.88 -6.57
N GLY A 627 7.39 26.01 -5.57
CA GLY A 627 6.75 24.70 -5.70
C GLY A 627 7.72 23.54 -5.69
N THR A 628 8.95 23.78 -5.27
CA THR A 628 10.00 22.77 -5.16
C THR A 628 10.34 22.52 -3.69
N LEU A 629 11.15 21.49 -3.44
CA LEU A 629 11.47 21.09 -2.07
C LEU A 629 12.36 22.11 -1.34
N ASP A 630 12.95 23.06 -2.05
CA ASP A 630 13.79 24.14 -1.51
C ASP A 630 13.04 25.45 -1.20
N ASP A 631 11.71 25.49 -1.37
CA ASP A 631 10.87 26.63 -0.96
C ASP A 631 11.07 26.98 0.53
N ASP A 632 11.53 28.19 0.81
CA ASP A 632 11.78 28.66 2.17
C ASP A 632 10.76 29.72 2.61
N VAL A 633 9.64 29.23 3.12
CA VAL A 633 8.54 30.06 3.64
C VAL A 633 8.65 30.35 5.13
N ARG A 634 9.87 30.31 5.71
CA ARG A 634 10.14 30.76 7.08
C ARG A 634 9.97 32.27 7.24
N LEU A 635 9.71 32.73 8.46
CA LEU A 635 9.56 34.15 8.78
C LEU A 635 10.92 34.84 8.92
N ARG A 636 11.02 36.09 8.46
CA ARG A 636 12.16 36.98 8.73
C ARG A 636 11.94 37.84 9.99
N PRO A 637 13.02 38.35 10.60
CA PRO A 637 12.92 39.27 11.73
C PRO A 637 11.97 40.46 11.49
N GLY A 638 11.17 40.77 12.51
CA GLY A 638 10.21 41.86 12.48
C GLY A 638 8.93 41.56 11.69
N SER A 639 8.67 40.29 11.37
CA SER A 639 7.34 39.85 10.94
C SER A 639 6.32 40.01 12.07
N ALA A 640 5.11 40.43 11.73
CA ALA A 640 4.00 40.50 12.70
C ALA A 640 3.38 39.12 12.98
N ALA A 641 3.84 38.07 12.30
CA ALA A 641 3.42 36.70 12.53
C ALA A 641 4.15 36.03 13.70
N ILE A 642 5.27 36.60 14.17
CA ILE A 642 6.07 36.08 15.29
C ILE A 642 5.36 36.34 16.63
N ASP A 643 5.33 35.36 17.52
CA ASP A 643 4.71 35.36 18.86
C ASP A 643 3.27 35.92 18.86
N SER A 644 2.48 35.55 17.84
CA SER A 644 1.20 36.21 17.56
C SER A 644 0.01 35.27 17.35
N GLY A 645 0.21 33.96 17.47
CA GLY A 645 -0.80 32.92 17.33
C GLY A 645 -1.57 32.60 18.62
N ASP A 646 -2.47 31.63 18.54
CA ASP A 646 -3.22 31.06 19.67
C ASP A 646 -2.63 29.69 20.05
N SER A 647 -1.82 29.67 21.10
CA SER A 647 -1.17 28.46 21.62
C SER A 647 -2.15 27.44 22.21
N ALA A 648 -3.41 27.82 22.48
CA ALA A 648 -4.42 26.88 22.94
C ALA A 648 -5.05 26.08 21.79
N ALA A 649 -4.91 26.55 20.54
CA ALA A 649 -5.44 25.89 19.36
C ALA A 649 -4.51 24.82 18.78
N VAL A 650 -3.22 24.83 19.16
CA VAL A 650 -2.22 23.86 18.69
C VAL A 650 -2.57 22.46 19.20
N PRO A 651 -2.79 21.46 18.32
CA PRO A 651 -3.08 20.10 18.73
C PRO A 651 -1.92 19.49 19.52
N PHE A 652 -2.23 18.62 20.49
CA PHE A 652 -1.21 17.92 21.27
C PHE A 652 -0.25 17.07 20.41
N ALA A 653 -0.72 16.57 19.27
CA ALA A 653 0.11 15.78 18.35
C ALA A 653 1.17 16.62 17.61
N LEU A 654 1.02 17.96 17.53
CA LEU A 654 1.96 18.84 16.85
C LEU A 654 3.03 19.34 17.82
N MET A 655 4.04 18.49 18.07
CA MET A 655 5.12 18.79 19.02
C MET A 655 6.26 19.61 18.40
N SER A 656 6.50 19.42 17.11
CA SER A 656 7.51 20.15 16.34
C SER A 656 6.87 21.02 15.27
N ASP A 657 7.58 22.08 14.88
CA ASP A 657 7.30 22.83 13.67
C ASP A 657 7.79 22.08 12.42
N TYR A 658 7.56 22.66 11.25
CA TYR A 658 7.90 22.03 9.98
C TYR A 658 9.41 21.87 9.74
N ALA A 659 10.25 22.67 10.41
CA ALA A 659 11.72 22.54 10.37
C ALA A 659 12.24 21.49 11.37
N GLY A 660 11.36 20.85 12.14
CA GLY A 660 11.72 19.88 13.18
C GLY A 660 12.08 20.51 14.53
N GLY A 661 12.02 21.84 14.65
CA GLY A 661 12.21 22.55 15.91
C GLY A 661 10.99 22.44 16.83
N PRO A 662 11.08 22.82 18.12
CA PRO A 662 9.91 22.82 19.01
C PRO A 662 8.78 23.71 18.48
N ARG A 663 7.52 23.27 18.55
CA ARG A 663 6.35 24.06 18.07
C ARG A 663 6.01 25.27 18.94
N ARG A 664 6.64 25.44 20.10
CA ARG A 664 6.37 26.53 21.04
C ARG A 664 7.69 27.13 21.48
N ILE A 665 8.06 28.26 20.90
CA ILE A 665 9.29 28.99 21.21
C ILE A 665 8.88 30.43 21.56
N ASP A 666 9.44 30.96 22.65
CA ASP A 666 9.24 32.36 23.05
C ASP A 666 10.45 33.15 22.57
N ILE A 667 10.21 34.30 21.90
CA ILE A 667 11.27 35.24 21.55
C ILE A 667 11.21 36.43 22.50
N PRO A 668 12.03 36.48 23.57
CA PRO A 668 11.85 37.45 24.65
C PRO A 668 11.96 38.93 24.25
N ALA A 669 12.53 39.20 23.08
CA ALA A 669 12.68 40.53 22.52
C ALA A 669 11.45 41.00 21.72
N ILE A 670 10.54 40.09 21.40
CA ILE A 670 9.28 40.33 20.69
C ILE A 670 8.17 40.23 21.73
N ALA A 671 7.16 41.09 21.63
CA ALA A 671 6.06 41.09 22.58
C ALA A 671 5.00 40.07 22.13
N ASP A 672 4.61 39.18 23.04
CA ASP A 672 3.47 38.28 22.88
C ASP A 672 2.20 39.06 22.46
N ALA A 673 1.84 38.92 21.19
CA ALA A 673 0.64 39.53 20.60
C ALA A 673 -0.51 38.51 20.45
N GLY A 674 -0.23 37.24 20.72
CA GLY A 674 -1.14 36.12 20.60
C GLY A 674 -1.99 35.83 21.83
N ALA A 675 -2.51 34.60 21.91
CA ALA A 675 -3.33 34.12 23.01
C ALA A 675 -2.98 32.69 23.42
N GLY A 676 -3.55 32.26 24.55
CA GLY A 676 -3.32 30.93 25.10
C GLY A 676 -2.09 30.86 26.01
N PRO A 677 -1.66 29.65 26.40
CA PRO A 677 -0.53 29.47 27.30
C PRO A 677 0.79 29.73 26.58
N ALA A 678 1.64 30.57 27.18
CA ALA A 678 3.01 30.78 26.73
C ALA A 678 3.85 29.48 26.77
N PRO A 679 4.86 29.30 25.91
CA PRO A 679 5.26 30.21 24.81
C PRO A 679 4.16 30.42 23.77
N ILE A 680 4.02 31.65 23.27
CA ILE A 680 3.05 31.99 22.24
C ILE A 680 3.57 31.50 20.90
N VAL A 681 2.80 30.70 20.19
CA VAL A 681 3.21 30.20 18.87
C VAL A 681 3.18 31.28 17.80
N ASP A 682 4.00 31.08 16.80
CA ASP A 682 3.95 31.82 15.55
C ASP A 682 2.74 31.43 14.72
N ARG A 683 2.40 32.28 13.76
CA ARG A 683 1.44 31.93 12.70
C ARG A 683 2.18 31.29 11.53
N GLY A 684 1.64 30.19 11.05
CA GLY A 684 2.20 29.37 9.98
C GLY A 684 2.89 28.11 10.49
N ALA A 685 3.48 27.38 9.54
CA ALA A 685 4.08 26.06 9.73
C ALA A 685 5.41 26.06 10.51
N TYR A 686 6.06 27.21 10.62
CA TYR A 686 7.35 27.37 11.29
C TYR A 686 7.21 28.17 12.58
N GLU A 687 8.11 27.93 13.53
CA GLU A 687 8.41 28.86 14.62
C GLU A 687 9.66 29.66 14.25
N PHE A 688 9.58 30.98 14.37
CA PHE A 688 10.72 31.85 14.19
C PHE A 688 11.67 31.61 15.33
N THR A 689 12.90 31.27 14.98
CA THR A 689 14.03 31.35 15.89
C THR A 689 14.86 32.53 15.45
N PRO A 690 15.07 33.57 16.30
CA PRO A 690 16.06 34.59 16.02
C PRO A 690 17.35 33.83 15.90
N ALA A 691 17.92 33.81 14.69
CA ALA A 691 19.06 32.98 14.38
C ALA A 691 20.04 32.99 15.56
N GLN A 692 20.13 31.88 16.29
CA GLN A 692 21.43 31.51 16.80
C GLN A 692 22.21 31.24 15.53
N CYS A 693 22.90 32.27 15.05
CA CYS A 693 23.76 32.18 13.89
C CYS A 693 24.61 30.92 14.11
N GLN A 694 24.39 29.90 13.29
CA GLN A 694 25.24 28.72 13.32
C GLN A 694 26.58 29.23 12.81
N SER A 695 27.46 29.55 13.77
CA SER A 695 28.79 30.06 13.47
C SER A 695 29.47 29.09 12.50
N GLY A 696 29.75 29.57 11.28
CA GLY A 696 30.36 28.77 10.24
C GLY A 696 29.49 28.48 9.02
N ASP A 697 28.18 28.30 9.15
CA ASP A 697 27.31 28.09 7.97
C ASP A 697 27.06 29.44 7.29
N LEU A 698 28.02 29.86 6.45
CA LEU A 698 27.95 31.13 5.73
C LEU A 698 27.08 31.03 4.48
N SER A 699 26.75 29.83 4.04
CA SER A 699 25.91 29.57 2.87
C SER A 699 24.42 29.41 3.21
N GLY A 700 24.08 29.26 4.49
CA GLY A 700 22.72 29.13 5.00
C GLY A 700 22.08 27.77 4.71
N ASP A 701 22.91 26.74 4.47
CA ASP A 701 22.48 25.39 4.08
C ASP A 701 22.32 24.42 5.27
N GLY A 702 22.52 24.92 6.49
CA GLY A 702 22.44 24.18 7.75
C GLY A 702 23.62 23.22 7.97
N LEU A 703 24.61 23.22 7.06
CA LEU A 703 25.80 22.40 7.13
C LEU A 703 27.04 23.30 7.16
N PHE A 704 28.13 22.77 7.69
CA PHE A 704 29.38 23.50 7.75
C PHE A 704 30.45 22.77 6.93
N THR A 705 30.64 23.20 5.68
CA THR A 705 31.44 22.47 4.69
C THR A 705 32.45 23.37 3.94
N LEU A 706 33.17 22.78 2.98
CA LEU A 706 34.11 23.54 2.13
C LEU A 706 33.41 24.59 1.25
N SER A 707 32.08 24.52 1.07
CA SER A 707 31.28 25.55 0.39
C SER A 707 31.29 26.90 1.11
N ASP A 708 31.51 26.93 2.42
CA ASP A 708 31.50 28.14 3.25
C ASP A 708 32.82 28.92 3.20
N VAL A 709 33.91 28.27 2.78
CA VAL A 709 35.27 28.84 2.77
C VAL A 709 35.38 30.12 1.93
N PRO A 710 34.85 30.19 0.68
CA PRO A 710 34.93 31.41 -0.13
C PRO A 710 34.13 32.56 0.47
N LEU A 711 33.02 32.26 1.15
CA LEU A 711 32.15 33.25 1.80
C LEU A 711 32.82 33.83 3.06
N PHE A 712 33.53 32.99 3.81
CA PHE A 712 34.26 33.42 5.00
C PHE A 712 35.45 34.31 4.65
N VAL A 713 36.19 33.97 3.59
CA VAL A 713 37.26 34.84 3.07
C VAL A 713 36.73 36.18 2.60
N SER A 714 35.53 36.22 2.00
CA SER A 714 34.87 37.45 1.59
C SER A 714 34.51 38.34 2.80
N ALA A 715 33.99 37.75 3.88
CA ALA A 715 33.68 38.45 5.13
C ALA A 715 34.94 39.04 5.80
N LEU A 716 36.05 38.30 5.84
CA LEU A 716 37.33 38.76 6.39
C LEU A 716 37.92 39.98 5.66
N LEU A 717 37.60 40.11 4.36
CA LEU A 717 38.07 41.21 3.50
C LEU A 717 37.12 42.42 3.49
N GLY A 718 36.07 42.42 4.31
CA GLY A 718 35.18 43.56 4.51
C GLY A 718 34.01 43.66 3.52
N ALA A 719 33.64 42.57 2.84
CA ALA A 719 32.37 42.48 2.09
C ALA A 719 31.21 42.09 3.02
N PRO A 720 29.93 42.39 2.69
CA PRO A 720 28.80 42.06 3.56
C PRO A 720 28.17 40.70 3.23
N PRO A 721 28.44 39.66 4.03
CA PRO A 721 27.43 38.74 4.52
C PRO A 721 27.12 39.05 6.00
N ASP A 722 26.04 38.49 6.53
CA ASP A 722 25.61 38.70 7.92
C ASP A 722 26.78 38.51 8.91
N LEU A 723 27.08 39.55 9.69
CA LEU A 723 28.28 39.61 10.55
C LEU A 723 28.28 38.58 11.69
N CYS A 724 27.14 37.94 11.97
CA CYS A 724 27.00 37.01 13.09
C CYS A 724 27.37 35.55 12.77
N ILE A 725 27.38 35.14 11.49
CA ILE A 725 27.73 33.78 11.06
C ILE A 725 29.23 33.61 10.76
N ALA A 726 29.92 34.72 10.47
CA ALA A 726 31.36 34.76 10.18
C ALA A 726 32.25 35.10 11.40
N ASP A 727 31.64 35.51 12.53
CA ASP A 727 32.32 35.71 13.81
C ASP A 727 32.43 34.36 14.54
N MET A 728 33.58 33.70 14.39
CA MET A 728 33.78 32.30 14.79
C MET A 728 34.21 32.17 16.25
N ASN A 729 34.54 33.27 16.91
CA ASN A 729 34.92 33.31 18.32
C ASN A 729 33.94 34.12 19.18
N ASN A 730 32.93 34.71 18.55
CA ASN A 730 31.85 35.51 19.15
C ASN A 730 32.37 36.74 19.92
N ASP A 731 33.44 37.37 19.42
CA ASP A 731 34.06 38.57 20.01
C ASP A 731 33.51 39.89 19.44
N GLY A 732 32.63 39.80 18.44
CA GLY A 732 31.97 40.92 17.77
C GLY A 732 32.72 41.45 16.55
N PHE A 733 33.83 40.84 16.13
CA PHE A 733 34.64 41.29 15.00
C PHE A 733 35.13 40.13 14.11
N VAL A 734 34.78 40.14 12.82
CA VAL A 734 35.37 39.21 11.84
C VAL A 734 36.80 39.64 11.49
N ASN A 735 37.79 38.91 12.00
CA ASN A 735 39.21 39.23 11.88
C ASN A 735 40.10 37.97 11.84
N GLY A 736 41.43 38.15 11.88
CA GLY A 736 42.38 37.04 11.79
C GLY A 736 42.28 36.01 12.92
N LEU A 737 41.59 36.33 14.02
CA LEU A 737 41.35 35.43 15.14
C LEU A 737 40.26 34.38 14.84
N ASP A 738 39.35 34.67 13.90
CA ASP A 738 38.25 33.78 13.49
C ASP A 738 38.71 32.65 12.57
N VAL A 739 39.78 32.88 11.80
CA VAL A 739 40.31 31.93 10.80
C VAL A 739 40.65 30.60 11.43
N ARG A 740 41.21 30.62 12.64
CA ARG A 740 41.61 29.42 13.37
C ARG A 740 40.40 28.59 13.75
N SER A 741 39.39 29.21 14.37
CA SER A 741 38.15 28.54 14.77
C SER A 741 37.38 28.01 13.56
N PHE A 742 37.33 28.78 12.46
CA PHE A 742 36.76 28.34 11.19
C PHE A 742 37.43 27.07 10.65
N THR A 743 38.76 27.06 10.61
CA THR A 743 39.56 25.96 10.05
C THR A 743 39.54 24.73 10.95
N GLU A 744 39.63 24.90 12.28
CA GLU A 744 39.56 23.79 13.25
C GLU A 744 38.19 23.11 13.21
N THR A 745 37.13 23.85 12.86
CA THR A 745 35.76 23.33 12.85
C THR A 745 35.42 22.67 11.51
N ILE A 746 35.91 23.16 10.35
CA ILE A 746 35.75 22.48 9.03
C ILE A 746 36.57 21.19 8.93
N LEU A 747 37.71 21.13 9.64
CA LEU A 747 38.64 20.00 9.57
C LEU A 747 38.46 18.98 10.71
N ALA A 748 37.47 19.19 11.59
CA ALA A 748 37.08 18.18 12.56
C ALA A 748 36.40 17.00 11.82
N PRO A 749 36.82 15.75 12.08
CA PRO A 749 36.31 14.57 11.37
C PRO A 749 34.86 14.23 11.68
#